data_AF-A0A0S8J9T7-F1
#
_entry.id   AF-A0A0S8J9T7-F1
#
_cell.length_a   1.000
_cell.length_b   1.000
_cell.length_c   1.000
_cell.angle_alpha   90.00
_cell.angle_beta   90.00
_cell.angle_gamma   90.00
#
_symmetry.space_group_name_H-M   'P 1'
#
loop_
_entity.id
_entity.type
_entity.pdbx_description
1 polymer ?
#
loop_
_entity_poly.entity_id
_entity_poly.type
_entity_poly.pdbx_seq_one_letter_code
_entity_poly.pdbx_strand_id
1 'polypeptide(L)'
;MRYQNILTVAILLVSFSAFGQDSLNVSMVGRYGFWYSAEALAVEGRFAYVAAGWNGLRILNVENLAVPCEVGYFSLGPYGCIADNAYDVDVSGGLAYLATRSGLYVIDLLDPTRPERTDSLFYGYTAEVVAVDVEGDYAYLAVQNDSRGFRIVNVSNPSSIFEVGAIENWGSLYSVDVVGDYAYLGCIGRIRIVDVSNPSEPDLVSTCTFNGRGEGIVVRDDYAYVAAREGGLRIIDISNPEDPDLVGSLEDLTYAYGVDVSGNTAYVTGYDYTEDIGWVVSVNISDPSDPVMIDSCNMTYQCEDVVVVDSTAFLASYGLKVLDISSPGNLLEISYHNPWGGASGAAVYGDYAFVMETDCGMQMLSLENYACPVGLGRICVNRSVLGVSVEDQYAYVSNTLNGWGVVDISNPDSMTFIGVCQTPGSATQTTLYEDLAYVAARTGGIRVINISDPTQPYEVGSFEAVGYALSVEVIDGMLYVGTASNGFWILDISNPVQPVELGSILIPGWFDYFAVKDTIVYVSNYGEVFYMLNVVDPQNIQQVGTVTMPHGVVCADVSGDYLFGVGGPGHPEWNSWFWVADITDPLHPQEVGYYFTPGDAVGVIAVGDYAVVADTYFLCVFDCSEAMSVPDSHRNITPADFKILSIYPNPFNQQTSVIFDVPNAQKVQVGIYNLLGQRVTSLVNQSMIPGSYRVLWDAGDLPSGVYFVQMSAGDFVQMRKVVLLK
;
A
#
# COMPACT_ATOMS: atom_id res chain seq x y z
N MET A 1 12.11 -8.46 -47.50
CA MET A 1 11.28 -9.69 -47.53
C MET A 1 10.22 -9.56 -46.45
N ARG A 2 8.94 -9.43 -46.85
CA ARG A 2 7.67 -9.65 -46.10
C ARG A 2 7.47 -8.84 -44.79
N TYR A 3 6.38 -8.11 -44.54
CA TYR A 3 5.15 -7.78 -45.28
C TYR A 3 4.55 -6.51 -44.63
N GLN A 4 3.87 -5.70 -45.45
CA GLN A 4 3.07 -4.52 -45.09
C GLN A 4 1.62 -4.88 -44.68
N ASN A 5 1.00 -3.98 -43.90
CA ASN A 5 -0.38 -3.47 -43.91
C ASN A 5 -1.61 -4.40 -44.08
N ILE A 6 -2.61 -4.19 -43.22
CA ILE A 6 -4.07 -3.92 -43.44
C ILE A 6 -4.71 -3.98 -42.03
N LEU A 7 -4.99 -2.87 -41.32
CA LEU A 7 -6.11 -1.91 -41.39
C LEU A 7 -7.53 -2.47 -41.19
N THR A 8 -8.23 -1.87 -40.22
CA THR A 8 -9.71 -1.75 -40.02
C THR A 8 -10.42 -2.89 -39.27
N VAL A 9 -11.09 -2.56 -38.15
CA VAL A 9 -12.56 -2.52 -38.01
C VAL A 9 -12.99 -2.05 -36.61
N ALA A 10 -13.72 -0.93 -36.64
CA ALA A 10 -14.84 -0.50 -35.80
C ALA A 10 -14.66 -0.26 -34.28
N ILE A 11 -14.73 1.04 -33.95
CA ILE A 11 -15.47 1.60 -32.83
C ILE A 11 -16.77 0.81 -32.60
N LEU A 12 -16.86 0.17 -31.45
CA LEU A 12 -18.12 -0.20 -30.82
C LEU A 12 -18.07 0.40 -29.41
N LEU A 13 -18.74 1.55 -29.28
CA LEU A 13 -19.27 2.05 -28.02
C LEU A 13 -20.13 0.94 -27.41
N VAL A 14 -19.50 0.10 -26.59
CA VAL A 14 -20.15 -0.72 -25.58
C VAL A 14 -19.48 -0.30 -24.29
N SER A 15 -20.26 0.27 -23.39
CA SER A 15 -19.95 0.40 -21.98
C SER A 15 -19.25 -0.87 -21.47
N PHE A 16 -17.93 -0.84 -21.35
CA PHE A 16 -17.16 -1.86 -20.65
C PHE A 16 -17.24 -1.58 -19.15
N SER A 17 -18.42 -1.81 -18.58
CA SER A 17 -18.59 -2.14 -17.18
C SER A 17 -18.44 -3.66 -17.04
N ALA A 18 -17.21 -4.18 -17.11
CA ALA A 18 -16.93 -5.62 -16.92
C ALA A 18 -15.43 -5.94 -16.72
N PHE A 19 -14.76 -5.21 -15.84
CA PHE A 19 -13.86 -5.84 -14.86
C PHE A 19 -14.35 -5.32 -13.51
N GLY A 20 -15.51 -5.86 -13.11
CA GLY A 20 -16.10 -5.55 -11.82
C GLY A 20 -15.12 -6.02 -10.75
N GLN A 21 -14.84 -5.12 -9.81
CA GLN A 21 -14.33 -5.39 -8.49
C GLN A 21 -14.94 -6.72 -7.99
N ASP A 22 -14.13 -7.75 -7.80
CA ASP A 22 -14.55 -8.96 -7.09
C ASP A 22 -14.67 -8.55 -5.61
N SER A 23 -15.81 -7.97 -5.28
CA SER A 23 -16.25 -7.67 -3.92
C SER A 23 -17.70 -8.12 -3.76
N LEU A 24 -18.02 -8.71 -2.62
CA LEU A 24 -19.38 -9.05 -2.23
C LEU A 24 -19.74 -8.22 -1.01
N ASN A 25 -20.73 -7.32 -1.14
CA ASN A 25 -21.35 -6.55 -0.03
C ASN A 25 -20.37 -5.81 0.91
N VAL A 26 -19.12 -5.59 0.47
CA VAL A 26 -18.07 -4.90 1.21
C VAL A 26 -17.51 -3.83 0.29
N SER A 27 -17.31 -2.63 0.83
CA SER A 27 -16.77 -1.51 0.08
C SER A 27 -15.57 -0.90 0.80
N MET A 28 -14.48 -0.65 0.08
CA MET A 28 -13.37 0.14 0.62
C MET A 28 -13.80 1.61 0.65
N VAL A 29 -13.87 2.20 1.83
CA VAL A 29 -14.30 3.60 2.01
C VAL A 29 -13.13 4.55 2.18
N GLY A 30 -12.01 4.08 2.72
CA GLY A 30 -10.79 4.85 2.85
C GLY A 30 -9.54 3.98 2.79
N ARG A 31 -8.41 4.62 2.56
CA ARG A 31 -7.09 3.98 2.64
C ARG A 31 -6.03 5.01 2.99
N TYR A 32 -4.97 4.64 3.68
CA TYR A 32 -3.79 5.46 3.91
C TYR A 32 -2.57 4.70 3.35
N GLY A 33 -1.86 5.28 2.39
CA GLY A 33 -0.74 4.58 1.73
C GLY A 33 0.58 4.71 2.46
N PHE A 34 1.48 3.76 2.25
CA PHE A 34 2.90 3.89 2.62
C PHE A 34 3.67 4.09 1.32
N TRP A 35 4.29 5.26 1.12
CA TRP A 35 4.98 5.54 -0.14
C TRP A 35 6.36 4.87 -0.25
N TYR A 36 6.55 4.19 -1.38
CA TYR A 36 7.76 3.41 -1.72
C TYR A 36 8.73 4.15 -2.62
N SER A 37 8.30 5.23 -3.25
CA SER A 37 9.11 6.06 -4.13
C SER A 37 8.63 7.51 -4.00
N ALA A 38 9.55 8.44 -3.83
CA ALA A 38 9.35 9.85 -4.08
C ALA A 38 10.15 10.16 -5.35
N GLU A 39 9.43 10.53 -6.41
CA GLU A 39 9.99 10.75 -7.76
C GLU A 39 10.39 12.21 -7.95
N ALA A 40 9.59 13.14 -7.42
CA ALA A 40 9.87 14.57 -7.40
C ALA A 40 9.14 15.24 -6.24
N LEU A 41 9.51 16.49 -5.94
CA LEU A 41 8.81 17.27 -4.95
C LEU A 41 8.75 18.77 -5.26
N ALA A 42 7.77 19.44 -4.68
CA ALA A 42 7.67 20.89 -4.64
C ALA A 42 7.51 21.36 -3.18
N VAL A 43 7.98 22.55 -2.85
CA VAL A 43 7.84 23.13 -1.52
C VAL A 43 7.22 24.52 -1.63
N GLU A 44 6.03 24.71 -1.05
CA GLU A 44 5.37 26.01 -0.98
C GLU A 44 5.00 26.34 0.47
N GLY A 45 5.58 27.43 0.97
CA GLY A 45 5.35 27.89 2.34
C GLY A 45 5.79 26.87 3.38
N ARG A 46 4.81 26.24 4.04
CA ARG A 46 5.03 25.28 5.14
C ARG A 46 4.80 23.82 4.73
N PHE A 47 4.55 23.56 3.45
CA PHE A 47 4.23 22.23 2.96
C PHE A 47 5.24 21.76 1.93
N ALA A 48 5.61 20.49 2.02
CA ALA A 48 6.25 19.74 0.95
C ALA A 48 5.20 18.86 0.27
N TYR A 49 5.15 18.94 -1.04
CA TYR A 49 4.26 18.22 -1.94
C TYR A 49 5.10 17.25 -2.74
N VAL A 50 4.80 15.96 -2.65
CA VAL A 50 5.73 14.97 -3.16
C VAL A 50 4.97 13.98 -4.05
N ALA A 51 5.47 13.85 -5.28
CA ALA A 51 4.99 12.88 -6.26
C ALA A 51 5.50 11.49 -5.86
N ALA A 52 4.58 10.63 -5.45
CA ALA A 52 4.85 9.42 -4.68
C ALA A 52 4.72 8.13 -5.49
N GLY A 53 5.01 8.19 -6.80
CA GLY A 53 4.77 7.08 -7.72
C GLY A 53 3.31 6.62 -7.69
N TRP A 54 3.08 5.32 -7.44
CA TRP A 54 1.74 4.72 -7.34
C TRP A 54 0.88 5.24 -6.19
N ASN A 55 1.49 5.96 -5.24
CA ASN A 55 0.79 6.55 -4.11
C ASN A 55 0.19 7.93 -4.42
N GLY A 56 0.40 8.45 -5.63
CA GLY A 56 -0.15 9.75 -6.07
C GLY A 56 0.60 10.92 -5.46
N LEU A 57 -0.13 11.88 -4.90
CA LEU A 57 0.44 13.07 -4.25
C LEU A 57 0.39 12.91 -2.73
N ARG A 58 1.47 13.29 -2.04
CA ARG A 58 1.54 13.32 -0.57
C ARG A 58 1.89 14.72 -0.12
N ILE A 59 1.28 15.17 0.97
CA ILE A 59 1.37 16.53 1.48
C ILE A 59 1.88 16.47 2.90
N LEU A 60 3.07 17.02 3.15
CA LEU A 60 3.73 17.01 4.44
C LEU A 60 3.85 18.42 4.98
N ASN A 61 3.46 18.63 6.22
CA ASN A 61 3.82 19.82 6.97
C ASN A 61 5.30 19.74 7.37
N VAL A 62 6.06 20.75 6.94
CA VAL A 62 7.51 20.86 7.16
C VAL A 62 7.88 22.07 8.03
N GLU A 63 6.95 22.64 8.81
CA GLU A 63 7.30 23.68 9.81
C GLU A 63 8.32 23.16 10.84
N ASN A 64 8.18 21.90 11.24
CA ASN A 64 9.16 21.21 12.08
C ASN A 64 10.01 20.28 11.22
N LEU A 65 11.15 20.79 10.75
CA LEU A 65 12.06 20.05 9.87
C LEU A 65 12.62 18.76 10.50
N ALA A 66 12.62 18.64 11.83
CA ALA A 66 13.05 17.42 12.52
C ALA A 66 12.00 16.30 12.48
N VAL A 67 10.72 16.65 12.29
CA VAL A 67 9.60 15.73 12.26
C VAL A 67 8.58 16.18 11.20
N PRO A 68 8.89 16.04 9.89
CA PRO A 68 7.88 16.23 8.85
C PRO A 68 6.69 15.31 9.09
N CYS A 69 5.48 15.87 9.01
CA CYS A 69 4.25 15.13 9.26
C CYS A 69 3.37 15.15 8.01
N GLU A 70 2.97 13.98 7.51
CA GLU A 70 1.96 13.89 6.45
C GLU A 70 0.62 14.42 6.99
N VAL A 71 0.07 15.42 6.32
CA VAL A 71 -1.22 16.05 6.70
C VAL A 71 -2.34 15.65 5.75
N GLY A 72 -2.02 15.19 4.54
CA GLY A 72 -2.99 14.74 3.55
C GLY A 72 -2.33 14.12 2.33
N TYR A 73 -3.14 13.50 1.49
CA TYR A 73 -2.69 12.82 0.27
C TYR A 73 -3.82 12.79 -0.77
N PHE A 74 -3.45 12.72 -2.04
CA PHE A 74 -4.36 12.45 -3.14
C PHE A 74 -3.93 11.18 -3.85
N SER A 75 -4.77 10.13 -3.78
CA SER A 75 -4.46 8.87 -4.46
C SER A 75 -4.97 8.85 -5.90
N LEU A 76 -4.19 8.28 -6.81
CA LEU A 76 -4.54 8.11 -8.23
C LEU A 76 -5.57 6.98 -8.52
N GLY A 77 -6.53 6.76 -7.62
CA GLY A 77 -7.61 5.77 -7.75
C GLY A 77 -7.24 4.32 -7.37
N PRO A 78 -8.22 3.39 -7.22
CA PRO A 78 -7.98 2.00 -6.87
C PRO A 78 -8.21 1.08 -8.08
N TYR A 79 -7.20 0.76 -8.91
CA TYR A 79 -7.43 -0.12 -10.06
C TYR A 79 -6.26 -1.06 -10.39
N GLY A 80 -6.20 -2.20 -9.70
CA GLY A 80 -5.56 -3.44 -10.18
C GLY A 80 -4.17 -3.27 -10.82
N CYS A 81 -3.84 -4.15 -11.76
CA CYS A 81 -2.50 -4.28 -12.36
C CYS A 81 -2.05 -3.11 -13.27
N ILE A 82 -2.74 -1.96 -13.27
CA ILE A 82 -2.32 -0.73 -13.96
C ILE A 82 -2.65 0.50 -13.09
N ALA A 83 -2.01 0.61 -11.93
CA ALA A 83 -2.01 1.87 -11.19
C ALA A 83 -1.38 2.98 -12.06
N ASP A 84 -2.01 4.17 -12.06
CA ASP A 84 -1.36 5.37 -12.59
C ASP A 84 -0.17 5.74 -11.68
N ASN A 85 0.84 6.39 -12.24
CA ASN A 85 2.10 6.66 -11.56
C ASN A 85 2.36 8.16 -11.56
N ALA A 86 2.53 8.78 -10.39
CA ALA A 86 2.95 10.18 -10.28
C ALA A 86 4.46 10.27 -10.49
N TYR A 87 4.89 11.11 -11.43
CA TYR A 87 6.30 11.31 -11.75
C TYR A 87 6.82 12.66 -11.25
N ASP A 88 5.99 13.69 -11.37
CA ASP A 88 6.41 15.05 -11.03
C ASP A 88 5.23 15.87 -10.50
N VAL A 89 5.51 16.90 -9.70
CA VAL A 89 4.54 17.81 -9.12
C VAL A 89 5.06 19.23 -9.12
N ASP A 90 4.23 20.13 -9.63
CA ASP A 90 4.41 21.57 -9.44
C ASP A 90 3.22 22.17 -8.68
N VAL A 91 3.47 23.24 -7.92
CA VAL A 91 2.48 23.87 -7.04
C VAL A 91 2.45 25.36 -7.27
N SER A 92 1.26 25.87 -7.60
CA SER A 92 1.06 27.29 -7.84
C SER A 92 -0.36 27.71 -7.49
N GLY A 93 -0.49 28.82 -6.76
CA GLY A 93 -1.78 29.44 -6.47
C GLY A 93 -2.74 28.59 -5.62
N GLY A 94 -2.21 27.69 -4.79
CA GLY A 94 -3.02 26.76 -3.98
C GLY A 94 -3.55 25.55 -4.77
N LEU A 95 -2.94 25.23 -5.91
CA LEU A 95 -3.22 24.05 -6.71
C LEU A 95 -1.94 23.22 -6.87
N ALA A 96 -2.07 21.90 -6.87
CA ALA A 96 -1.04 20.98 -7.32
C ALA A 96 -1.33 20.49 -8.74
N TYR A 97 -0.30 20.49 -9.56
CA TYR A 97 -0.29 19.99 -10.93
C TYR A 97 0.57 18.74 -10.95
N LEU A 98 -0.08 17.58 -11.02
CA LEU A 98 0.57 16.29 -10.88
C LEU A 98 0.73 15.64 -12.26
N ALA A 99 1.97 15.52 -12.72
CA ALA A 99 2.34 14.79 -13.92
C ALA A 99 2.27 13.28 -13.63
N THR A 100 1.56 12.54 -14.48
CA THR A 100 1.38 11.11 -14.31
C THR A 100 1.57 10.31 -15.59
N ARG A 101 1.65 8.99 -15.42
CA ARG A 101 1.66 8.02 -16.51
C ARG A 101 0.49 8.17 -17.48
N SER A 102 -0.66 8.62 -17.00
CA SER A 102 -1.86 8.77 -17.83
C SER A 102 -2.10 10.18 -18.35
N GLY A 103 -1.45 11.20 -17.77
CA GLY A 103 -1.64 12.59 -18.17
C GLY A 103 -1.31 13.60 -17.08
N LEU A 104 -2.15 14.62 -16.93
CA LEU A 104 -2.02 15.69 -15.93
C LEU A 104 -3.25 15.71 -15.02
N TYR A 105 -3.05 15.79 -13.71
CA TYR A 105 -4.10 16.02 -12.72
C TYR A 105 -3.94 17.41 -12.12
N VAL A 106 -5.06 18.11 -11.91
CA VAL A 106 -5.09 19.38 -11.16
C VAL A 106 -5.87 19.14 -9.87
N ILE A 107 -5.23 19.49 -8.76
CA ILE A 107 -5.67 19.14 -7.41
C ILE A 107 -5.77 20.41 -6.58
N ASP A 108 -6.93 20.64 -5.98
CA ASP A 108 -7.18 21.74 -5.04
C ASP A 108 -6.48 21.47 -3.70
N LEU A 109 -5.70 22.44 -3.23
CA LEU A 109 -4.97 22.41 -1.97
C LEU A 109 -5.46 23.45 -0.95
N LEU A 110 -6.65 24.05 -1.15
CA LEU A 110 -7.24 24.99 -0.18
C LEU A 110 -7.39 24.37 1.21
N ASP A 111 -7.68 23.07 1.28
CA ASP A 111 -7.55 22.25 2.48
C ASP A 111 -6.52 21.14 2.21
N PRO A 112 -5.26 21.29 2.66
CA PRO A 112 -4.21 20.30 2.40
C PRO A 112 -4.45 18.97 3.11
N THR A 113 -5.38 18.90 4.07
CA THR A 113 -5.79 17.64 4.71
C THR A 113 -6.79 16.87 3.86
N ARG A 114 -7.39 17.52 2.86
CA ARG A 114 -8.44 16.98 2.00
C ARG A 114 -8.26 17.47 0.56
N PRO A 115 -7.16 17.09 -0.11
CA PRO A 115 -6.93 17.49 -1.48
C PRO A 115 -7.98 16.87 -2.41
N GLU A 116 -8.55 17.67 -3.32
CA GLU A 116 -9.60 17.24 -4.23
C GLU A 116 -9.22 17.50 -5.68
N ARG A 117 -9.44 16.54 -6.58
CA ARG A 117 -9.18 16.75 -8.02
C ARG A 117 -10.20 17.73 -8.59
N THR A 118 -9.73 18.84 -9.15
CA THR A 118 -10.56 19.82 -9.87
C THR A 118 -10.82 19.40 -11.31
N ASP A 119 -9.78 18.91 -12.00
CA ASP A 119 -9.85 18.41 -13.38
C ASP A 119 -8.66 17.49 -13.70
N SER A 120 -8.68 16.85 -14.87
CA SER A 120 -7.56 16.05 -15.40
C SER A 120 -7.55 15.99 -16.92
N LEU A 121 -6.37 15.97 -17.52
CA LEU A 121 -6.17 15.78 -18.95
C LEU A 121 -5.56 14.39 -19.20
N PHE A 122 -6.27 13.53 -19.94
CA PHE A 122 -5.87 12.13 -20.15
C PHE A 122 -5.28 11.89 -21.54
N TYR A 123 -4.03 11.41 -21.58
CA TYR A 123 -3.31 11.00 -22.79
C TYR A 123 -3.24 9.48 -22.97
N GLY A 124 -3.65 8.71 -21.96
CA GLY A 124 -3.59 7.25 -21.96
C GLY A 124 -2.26 6.72 -21.42
N TYR A 125 -2.24 5.44 -21.03
CA TYR A 125 -1.14 4.82 -20.27
C TYR A 125 0.13 4.48 -21.06
N THR A 126 0.19 4.88 -22.34
CA THR A 126 1.37 4.66 -23.19
C THR A 126 2.23 5.91 -23.34
N ALA A 127 1.78 7.05 -22.84
CA ALA A 127 2.46 8.33 -22.96
C ALA A 127 2.57 8.95 -21.59
N GLU A 128 3.78 8.91 -21.05
CA GLU A 128 4.05 9.20 -19.66
C GLU A 128 4.38 10.68 -19.57
N VAL A 129 3.56 11.45 -18.85
CA VAL A 129 3.90 12.84 -18.53
C VAL A 129 4.86 12.77 -17.35
N VAL A 130 6.14 13.01 -17.62
CA VAL A 130 7.23 12.77 -16.65
C VAL A 130 7.71 14.04 -15.95
N ALA A 131 7.41 15.21 -16.51
CA ALA A 131 7.67 16.49 -15.86
C ALA A 131 6.60 17.52 -16.19
N VAL A 132 6.34 18.42 -15.24
CA VAL A 132 5.40 19.54 -15.34
C VAL A 132 6.01 20.79 -14.71
N ASP A 133 5.85 21.92 -15.37
CA ASP A 133 6.17 23.23 -14.81
C ASP A 133 5.04 24.23 -15.14
N VAL A 134 4.64 25.05 -14.18
CA VAL A 134 3.48 25.96 -14.28
C VAL A 134 3.90 27.40 -14.09
N GLU A 135 3.81 28.16 -15.17
CA GLU A 135 4.06 29.60 -15.18
C GLU A 135 2.77 30.35 -15.56
N GLY A 136 2.21 31.08 -14.60
CA GLY A 136 0.99 31.85 -14.76
C GLY A 136 -0.25 31.00 -15.12
N ASP A 137 -0.79 31.20 -16.33
CA ASP A 137 -2.02 30.56 -16.79
C ASP A 137 -1.79 29.22 -17.54
N TYR A 138 -0.54 28.75 -17.60
CA TYR A 138 -0.15 27.61 -18.44
C TYR A 138 0.69 26.59 -17.69
N ALA A 139 0.42 25.31 -17.96
CA ALA A 139 1.25 24.18 -17.56
C ALA A 139 1.97 23.61 -18.77
N TYR A 140 3.27 23.36 -18.63
CA TYR A 140 4.17 22.91 -19.67
C TYR A 140 4.61 21.48 -19.34
N LEU A 141 4.42 20.55 -20.27
CA LEU A 141 4.58 19.12 -19.98
C LEU A 141 5.62 18.46 -20.88
N ALA A 142 6.50 17.67 -20.25
CA ALA A 142 7.41 16.77 -20.92
C ALA A 142 6.80 15.36 -21.01
N VAL A 143 6.64 14.84 -22.23
CA VAL A 143 6.07 13.50 -22.46
C VAL A 143 7.16 12.51 -22.91
N GLN A 144 7.22 11.37 -22.24
CA GLN A 144 8.11 10.25 -22.52
C GLN A 144 7.37 9.12 -23.26
N ASN A 145 8.14 8.28 -23.97
CA ASN A 145 7.70 7.00 -24.57
C ASN A 145 6.59 7.12 -25.64
N ASP A 146 6.42 8.33 -26.18
CA ASP A 146 5.40 8.62 -27.17
C ASP A 146 5.88 9.66 -28.19
N SER A 147 5.21 9.75 -29.35
CA SER A 147 5.44 10.79 -30.34
C SER A 147 4.86 12.14 -29.93
N ARG A 148 4.15 12.22 -28.80
CA ARG A 148 3.54 13.45 -28.33
C ARG A 148 4.60 14.52 -28.07
N GLY A 149 5.64 14.30 -27.28
CA GLY A 149 6.70 15.32 -27.09
C GLY A 149 6.24 16.45 -26.18
N PHE A 150 6.47 17.71 -26.55
CA PHE A 150 6.21 18.88 -25.68
C PHE A 150 4.74 19.30 -25.73
N ARG A 151 4.10 19.54 -24.58
CA ARG A 151 2.69 19.95 -24.49
C ARG A 151 2.53 21.21 -23.66
N ILE A 152 1.56 22.03 -24.02
CA ILE A 152 1.20 23.26 -23.29
C ILE A 152 -0.31 23.23 -23.03
N VAL A 153 -0.68 23.34 -21.77
CA VAL A 153 -2.05 23.23 -21.28
C VAL A 153 -2.45 24.56 -20.64
N ASN A 154 -3.62 25.08 -21.01
CA ASN A 154 -4.18 26.24 -20.33
C ASN A 154 -4.83 25.77 -19.02
N VAL A 155 -4.38 26.35 -17.92
CA VAL A 155 -4.82 26.03 -16.55
C VAL A 155 -5.45 27.22 -15.83
N SER A 156 -5.71 28.33 -16.55
CA SER A 156 -6.36 29.54 -16.02
C SER A 156 -7.74 29.27 -15.38
N ASN A 157 -8.42 28.20 -15.81
CA ASN A 157 -9.60 27.66 -15.15
C ASN A 157 -9.32 26.21 -14.70
N PRO A 158 -9.04 25.98 -13.41
CA PRO A 158 -8.60 24.66 -12.92
C PRO A 158 -9.69 23.59 -12.97
N SER A 159 -10.95 23.96 -13.20
CA SER A 159 -12.06 23.01 -13.37
C SER A 159 -12.38 22.72 -14.85
N SER A 160 -11.61 23.27 -15.78
CA SER A 160 -11.81 23.08 -17.22
C SER A 160 -10.51 23.35 -17.97
N ILE A 161 -9.50 22.52 -17.73
CA ILE A 161 -8.20 22.63 -18.38
C ILE A 161 -8.27 22.10 -19.82
N PHE A 162 -7.43 22.63 -20.71
CA PHE A 162 -7.36 22.14 -22.09
C PHE A 162 -6.00 22.41 -22.74
N GLU A 163 -5.59 21.53 -23.65
CA GLU A 163 -4.36 21.69 -24.44
C GLU A 163 -4.50 22.86 -25.42
N VAL A 164 -3.49 23.72 -25.46
CA VAL A 164 -3.44 24.96 -26.26
C VAL A 164 -2.34 24.91 -27.32
N GLY A 165 -1.24 24.23 -27.05
CA GLY A 165 -0.12 24.09 -27.98
C GLY A 165 0.69 22.83 -27.75
N ALA A 166 1.48 22.48 -28.77
CA ALA A 166 2.30 21.27 -28.74
C ALA A 166 3.44 21.35 -29.75
N ILE A 167 4.54 20.67 -29.46
CA ILE A 167 5.53 20.30 -30.47
C ILE A 167 5.75 18.80 -30.46
N GLU A 168 5.43 18.17 -31.59
CA GLU A 168 5.39 16.72 -31.73
C GLU A 168 6.65 16.12 -32.36
N ASN A 169 6.77 14.79 -32.26
CA ASN A 169 7.80 13.97 -32.91
C ASN A 169 9.24 14.29 -32.44
N TRP A 170 9.39 14.69 -31.18
CA TRP A 170 10.70 14.95 -30.56
C TRP A 170 11.30 13.76 -29.83
N GLY A 171 10.58 12.64 -29.78
CA GLY A 171 10.92 11.49 -28.96
C GLY A 171 10.71 11.80 -27.48
N SER A 172 11.34 11.01 -26.62
CA SER A 172 11.24 11.16 -25.16
C SER A 172 11.85 12.48 -24.68
N LEU A 173 11.03 13.24 -23.96
CA LEU A 173 11.47 14.32 -23.07
C LEU A 173 11.56 13.79 -21.64
N TYR A 174 12.36 14.45 -20.81
CA TYR A 174 12.66 13.99 -19.43
C TYR A 174 12.36 15.07 -18.38
N SER A 175 12.65 16.33 -18.70
CA SER A 175 12.43 17.47 -17.81
C SER A 175 11.99 18.70 -18.60
N VAL A 176 11.38 19.64 -17.88
CA VAL A 176 10.98 20.97 -18.35
C VAL A 176 11.20 21.97 -17.23
N ASP A 177 11.70 23.15 -17.59
CA ASP A 177 11.71 24.34 -16.72
C ASP A 177 11.44 25.56 -17.62
N VAL A 178 10.61 26.50 -17.15
CA VAL A 178 10.10 27.64 -17.91
C VAL A 178 10.44 28.92 -17.17
N VAL A 179 11.18 29.80 -17.86
CA VAL A 179 11.55 31.11 -17.32
C VAL A 179 11.22 32.18 -18.33
N GLY A 180 10.20 32.98 -18.01
CA GLY A 180 9.70 34.04 -18.89
C GLY A 180 9.13 33.46 -20.19
N ASP A 181 9.69 33.90 -21.33
CA ASP A 181 9.20 33.53 -22.66
C ASP A 181 9.80 32.21 -23.20
N TYR A 182 10.62 31.50 -22.41
CA TYR A 182 11.34 30.31 -22.87
C TYR A 182 11.10 29.08 -21.99
N ALA A 183 10.89 27.94 -22.64
CA ALA A 183 10.89 26.62 -22.03
C ALA A 183 12.17 25.85 -22.39
N TYR A 184 12.80 25.24 -21.39
CA TYR A 184 14.04 24.49 -21.50
C TYR A 184 13.76 23.01 -21.24
N LEU A 185 14.02 22.17 -22.24
CA LEU A 185 13.58 20.78 -22.24
C LEU A 185 14.75 19.80 -22.28
N GLY A 186 14.81 18.91 -21.29
CA GLY A 186 15.77 17.82 -21.22
C GLY A 186 15.50 16.70 -22.23
N CYS A 187 16.54 16.30 -22.96
CA CYS A 187 16.50 15.22 -23.96
C CYS A 187 17.70 14.29 -23.79
N ILE A 188 17.72 13.20 -24.57
CA ILE A 188 18.95 12.41 -24.73
C ILE A 188 20.01 13.24 -25.48
N GLY A 189 21.10 13.54 -24.79
CA GLY A 189 22.32 14.18 -25.29
C GLY A 189 22.20 15.66 -25.64
N ARG A 190 21.15 16.35 -25.16
CA ARG A 190 20.93 17.78 -25.42
C ARG A 190 19.86 18.37 -24.51
N ILE A 191 19.80 19.69 -24.48
CA ILE A 191 18.57 20.44 -24.18
C ILE A 191 18.00 21.06 -25.46
N ARG A 192 16.70 21.33 -25.45
CA ARG A 192 16.01 22.15 -26.47
C ARG A 192 15.48 23.41 -25.80
N ILE A 193 15.65 24.55 -26.45
CA ILE A 193 15.13 25.84 -25.99
C ILE A 193 13.99 26.24 -26.92
N VAL A 194 12.82 26.50 -26.34
CA VAL A 194 11.57 26.74 -27.06
C VAL A 194 11.01 28.10 -26.66
N ASP A 195 10.66 28.92 -27.64
CA ASP A 195 9.90 30.15 -27.42
C ASP A 195 8.44 29.78 -27.15
N VAL A 196 7.95 30.18 -25.97
CA VAL A 196 6.58 29.97 -25.49
C VAL A 196 5.83 31.28 -25.26
N SER A 197 6.34 32.41 -25.77
CA SER A 197 5.68 33.72 -25.72
C SER A 197 4.28 33.70 -26.37
N ASN A 198 4.08 32.81 -27.36
CA ASN A 198 2.78 32.39 -27.84
C ASN A 198 2.53 30.90 -27.52
N PRO A 199 1.85 30.58 -26.41
CA PRO A 199 1.58 29.19 -26.00
C PRO A 199 0.83 28.34 -27.02
N SER A 200 0.13 28.96 -27.98
CA SER A 200 -0.59 28.23 -29.04
C SER A 200 0.25 27.90 -30.27
N GLU A 201 1.39 28.59 -30.43
CA GLU A 201 2.35 28.40 -31.53
C GLU A 201 3.78 28.38 -30.94
N PRO A 202 4.11 27.38 -30.09
CA PRO A 202 5.45 27.28 -29.54
C PRO A 202 6.45 26.89 -30.64
N ASP A 203 7.64 27.51 -30.61
CA ASP A 203 8.64 27.35 -31.66
C ASP A 203 10.02 26.99 -31.09
N LEU A 204 10.69 26.01 -31.70
CA LEU A 204 12.06 25.65 -31.34
C LEU A 204 13.01 26.78 -31.75
N VAL A 205 13.72 27.34 -30.76
CA VAL A 205 14.71 28.39 -30.94
C VAL A 205 16.07 27.77 -31.25
N SER A 206 16.56 26.92 -30.35
CA SER A 206 17.91 26.37 -30.44
C SER A 206 18.05 25.04 -29.66
N THR A 207 19.25 24.44 -29.72
CA THR A 207 19.60 23.25 -28.93
C THR A 207 21.05 23.33 -28.49
N CYS A 208 21.36 22.89 -27.27
CA CYS A 208 22.74 22.71 -26.80
C CYS A 208 23.02 21.23 -26.52
N THR A 209 24.11 20.67 -27.03
CA THR A 209 24.41 19.23 -26.94
C THR A 209 25.39 18.90 -25.82
N PHE A 210 25.18 17.76 -25.16
CA PHE A 210 26.04 17.20 -24.12
C PHE A 210 25.97 15.66 -24.10
N ASN A 211 26.72 15.02 -23.21
CA ASN A 211 26.64 13.58 -22.99
C ASN A 211 25.60 13.24 -21.91
N GLY A 212 24.85 12.15 -22.09
CA GLY A 212 23.85 11.67 -21.11
C GLY A 212 22.43 12.18 -21.35
N ARG A 213 21.49 11.87 -20.45
CA ARG A 213 20.07 12.27 -20.51
C ARG A 213 19.82 13.43 -19.56
N GLY A 214 19.21 14.53 -20.02
CA GLY A 214 18.85 15.65 -19.13
C GLY A 214 17.64 15.31 -18.25
N GLU A 215 17.85 14.59 -17.15
CA GLU A 215 16.79 14.12 -16.24
C GLU A 215 16.20 15.25 -15.40
N GLY A 216 17.04 16.19 -14.94
CA GLY A 216 16.61 17.40 -14.23
C GLY A 216 17.22 18.65 -14.84
N ILE A 217 16.47 19.74 -14.86
CA ILE A 217 16.93 21.06 -15.34
C ILE A 217 16.40 22.15 -14.42
N VAL A 218 17.28 23.09 -14.07
CA VAL A 218 16.91 24.33 -13.38
C VAL A 218 17.62 25.50 -14.05
N VAL A 219 16.86 26.56 -14.30
CA VAL A 219 17.30 27.80 -14.89
C VAL A 219 17.34 28.88 -13.83
N ARG A 220 18.53 29.47 -13.65
CA ARG A 220 18.75 30.59 -12.74
C ARG A 220 19.65 31.60 -13.42
N ASP A 221 19.20 32.85 -13.42
CA ASP A 221 19.85 33.96 -14.10
C ASP A 221 20.12 33.64 -15.59
N ASP A 222 21.37 33.70 -16.03
CA ASP A 222 21.80 33.47 -17.40
C ASP A 222 22.25 32.01 -17.65
N TYR A 223 21.93 31.06 -16.75
CA TYR A 223 22.43 29.68 -16.82
C TYR A 223 21.33 28.63 -16.67
N ALA A 224 21.45 27.57 -17.47
CA ALA A 224 20.72 26.31 -17.27
C ALA A 224 21.67 25.26 -16.66
N TYR A 225 21.27 24.70 -15.52
CA TYR A 225 21.96 23.63 -14.81
C TYR A 225 21.22 22.34 -15.08
N VAL A 226 21.92 21.33 -15.59
CA VAL A 226 21.31 20.08 -16.05
C VAL A 226 21.95 18.89 -15.35
N ALA A 227 21.13 18.10 -14.65
CA ALA A 227 21.48 16.76 -14.19
C ALA A 227 21.40 15.80 -15.40
N ALA A 228 22.55 15.54 -16.04
CA ALA A 228 22.60 14.84 -17.31
C ALA A 228 22.77 13.32 -17.19
N ARG A 229 22.25 12.68 -16.13
CA ARG A 229 22.40 11.23 -15.86
C ARG A 229 23.80 10.72 -16.09
N GLU A 230 24.06 9.96 -17.15
CA GLU A 230 25.39 9.42 -17.47
C GLU A 230 26.44 10.51 -17.74
N GLY A 231 26.01 11.74 -18.01
CA GLY A 231 26.87 12.90 -18.14
C GLY A 231 27.30 13.51 -16.81
N GLY A 232 26.50 13.43 -15.74
CA GLY A 232 26.67 14.25 -14.54
C GLY A 232 26.21 15.70 -14.72
N LEU A 233 26.74 16.64 -13.94
CA LEU A 233 26.29 18.04 -13.99
C LEU A 233 26.78 18.73 -15.27
N ARG A 234 25.88 19.44 -15.97
CA ARG A 234 26.19 20.32 -17.11
C ARG A 234 25.70 21.74 -16.82
N ILE A 235 26.52 22.73 -17.15
CA ILE A 235 26.21 24.14 -16.96
C ILE A 235 26.27 24.84 -18.31
N ILE A 236 25.13 25.38 -18.74
CA ILE A 236 24.94 25.94 -20.08
C ILE A 236 24.63 27.43 -19.92
N ASP A 237 25.43 28.27 -20.57
CA ASP A 237 25.15 29.70 -20.72
C ASP A 237 23.99 29.88 -21.70
N ILE A 238 22.93 30.51 -21.23
CA ILE A 238 21.69 30.80 -21.96
C ILE A 238 21.42 32.31 -22.02
N SER A 239 22.41 33.16 -21.72
CA SER A 239 22.30 34.62 -21.86
C SER A 239 21.84 35.05 -23.27
N ASN A 240 22.12 34.21 -24.27
CA ASN A 240 21.49 34.24 -25.57
C ASN A 240 20.80 32.90 -25.87
N PRO A 241 19.46 32.81 -25.72
CA PRO A 241 18.70 31.58 -26.01
C PRO A 241 18.84 31.07 -27.45
N GLU A 242 19.23 31.92 -28.41
CA GLU A 242 19.48 31.51 -29.80
C GLU A 242 20.85 30.83 -30.01
N ASP A 243 21.81 31.04 -29.10
CA ASP A 243 23.19 30.53 -29.19
C ASP A 243 23.68 30.04 -27.82
N PRO A 244 23.08 28.98 -27.25
CA PRO A 244 23.44 28.47 -25.93
C PRO A 244 24.74 27.67 -25.94
N ASP A 245 25.61 27.93 -24.97
CA ASP A 245 26.95 27.33 -24.91
C ASP A 245 27.15 26.50 -23.65
N LEU A 246 27.64 25.26 -23.79
CA LEU A 246 28.07 24.45 -22.65
C LEU A 246 29.39 25.01 -22.09
N VAL A 247 29.33 25.64 -20.92
CA VAL A 247 30.48 26.35 -20.33
C VAL A 247 31.18 25.58 -19.22
N GLY A 248 30.48 24.69 -18.51
CA GLY A 248 31.05 23.93 -17.39
C GLY A 248 30.44 22.54 -17.22
N SER A 249 31.18 21.65 -16.55
CA SER A 249 30.71 20.29 -16.25
C SER A 249 31.42 19.64 -15.06
N LEU A 250 30.73 18.68 -14.43
CA LEU A 250 31.32 17.68 -13.53
C LEU A 250 30.90 16.29 -14.00
N GLU A 251 31.77 15.63 -14.76
CA GLU A 251 31.43 14.37 -15.43
C GLU A 251 31.48 13.14 -14.50
N ASP A 252 32.19 13.25 -13.37
CA ASP A 252 32.33 12.16 -12.40
C ASP A 252 31.03 11.91 -11.60
N LEU A 253 30.06 12.83 -11.68
CA LEU A 253 28.73 12.70 -11.06
C LEU A 253 27.80 11.81 -11.90
N THR A 254 28.24 10.62 -12.28
CA THR A 254 27.43 9.77 -13.17
C THR A 254 26.15 9.31 -12.49
N TYR A 255 25.08 9.22 -13.28
CA TYR A 255 23.70 8.96 -12.84
C TYR A 255 23.12 10.06 -11.95
N ALA A 256 23.33 11.32 -12.36
CA ALA A 256 22.63 12.48 -11.78
C ALA A 256 21.16 12.54 -12.22
N TYR A 257 20.23 12.79 -11.29
CA TYR A 257 18.78 12.83 -11.55
C TYR A 257 18.19 14.23 -11.36
N GLY A 258 18.37 14.83 -10.19
CA GLY A 258 17.86 16.16 -9.85
C GLY A 258 18.96 17.20 -9.69
N VAL A 259 18.58 18.46 -9.85
CA VAL A 259 19.44 19.62 -9.59
C VAL A 259 18.62 20.81 -9.14
N ASP A 260 19.09 21.54 -8.13
CA ASP A 260 18.56 22.86 -7.78
C ASP A 260 19.70 23.79 -7.33
N VAL A 261 19.46 25.10 -7.38
CA VAL A 261 20.48 26.13 -7.23
C VAL A 261 20.05 27.19 -6.21
N SER A 262 20.92 27.43 -5.23
CA SER A 262 20.77 28.51 -4.25
C SER A 262 22.05 29.33 -4.14
N GLY A 263 21.96 30.60 -4.53
CA GLY A 263 23.11 31.50 -4.61
C GLY A 263 24.20 30.94 -5.53
N ASN A 264 25.41 30.79 -5.01
CA ASN A 264 26.57 30.27 -5.76
C ASN A 264 26.77 28.75 -5.57
N THR A 265 25.73 28.00 -5.23
CA THR A 265 25.82 26.56 -5.01
C THR A 265 24.71 25.82 -5.75
N ALA A 266 25.10 24.84 -6.56
CA ALA A 266 24.21 23.84 -7.10
C ALA A 266 24.21 22.60 -6.19
N TYR A 267 23.04 22.01 -5.99
CA TYR A 267 22.85 20.75 -5.28
C TYR A 267 22.41 19.73 -6.30
N VAL A 268 23.12 18.62 -6.41
CA VAL A 268 22.87 17.60 -7.43
C VAL A 268 22.66 16.26 -6.76
N THR A 269 21.61 15.54 -7.16
CA THR A 269 21.27 14.21 -6.64
C THR A 269 21.57 13.14 -7.65
N GLY A 270 21.73 11.90 -7.19
CA GLY A 270 21.90 10.76 -8.08
C GLY A 270 21.99 9.42 -7.38
N TYR A 271 22.50 8.42 -8.12
CA TYR A 271 22.63 7.05 -7.66
C TYR A 271 23.93 6.38 -8.08
N ASP A 272 24.53 5.60 -7.17
CA ASP A 272 25.63 4.71 -7.49
C ASP A 272 25.14 3.25 -7.53
N TYR A 273 24.98 2.72 -8.75
CA TYR A 273 24.58 1.32 -8.97
C TYR A 273 25.62 0.29 -8.52
N THR A 274 26.87 0.69 -8.26
CA THR A 274 27.93 -0.22 -7.80
C THR A 274 27.92 -0.41 -6.30
N GLU A 275 27.60 0.65 -5.56
CA GLU A 275 27.48 0.64 -4.10
C GLU A 275 26.04 0.49 -3.61
N ASP A 276 25.05 0.61 -4.52
CA ASP A 276 23.61 0.54 -4.24
C ASP A 276 23.16 1.65 -3.27
N ILE A 277 23.67 2.87 -3.48
CA ILE A 277 23.43 4.03 -2.63
C ILE A 277 23.04 5.26 -3.46
N GLY A 278 22.12 6.06 -2.94
CA GLY A 278 21.90 7.40 -3.48
C GLY A 278 22.93 8.38 -2.94
N TRP A 279 23.00 9.55 -3.57
CA TRP A 279 23.88 10.62 -3.13
C TRP A 279 23.29 11.97 -3.44
N VAL A 280 23.71 12.96 -2.66
CA VAL A 280 23.58 14.39 -2.97
C VAL A 280 24.94 15.04 -2.81
N VAL A 281 25.29 15.95 -3.71
CA VAL A 281 26.51 16.74 -3.65
C VAL A 281 26.20 18.22 -3.71
N SER A 282 26.99 19.03 -3.02
CA SER A 282 27.01 20.48 -3.20
C SER A 282 28.17 20.86 -4.11
N VAL A 283 27.92 21.79 -5.02
CA VAL A 283 28.86 22.22 -6.05
C VAL A 283 28.95 23.73 -6.06
N ASN A 284 30.16 24.26 -5.89
CA ASN A 284 30.43 25.68 -6.05
C ASN A 284 30.35 26.03 -7.53
N ILE A 285 29.47 26.97 -7.85
CA ILE A 285 29.21 27.47 -9.20
C ILE A 285 29.45 28.99 -9.32
N SER A 286 30.24 29.56 -8.41
CA SER A 286 30.62 30.99 -8.47
C SER A 286 31.39 31.36 -9.75
N ASP A 287 32.11 30.40 -10.32
CA ASP A 287 32.56 30.41 -11.71
C ASP A 287 31.87 29.24 -12.44
N PRO A 288 30.81 29.51 -13.23
CA PRO A 288 30.07 28.48 -13.97
C PRO A 288 30.92 27.65 -14.93
N SER A 289 32.09 28.15 -15.34
CA SER A 289 33.02 27.44 -16.23
C SER A 289 33.98 26.49 -15.52
N ASP A 290 34.14 26.64 -14.20
CA ASP A 290 34.98 25.80 -13.34
C ASP A 290 34.20 25.36 -12.08
N PRO A 291 33.14 24.55 -12.23
CA PRO A 291 32.37 24.06 -11.10
C PRO A 291 33.21 23.11 -10.23
N VAL A 292 33.11 23.26 -8.91
CA VAL A 292 33.90 22.46 -7.96
C VAL A 292 33.00 21.82 -6.91
N MET A 293 33.05 20.50 -6.80
CA MET A 293 32.38 19.78 -5.72
C MET A 293 32.92 20.22 -4.35
N ILE A 294 32.02 20.58 -3.43
CA ILE A 294 32.35 21.08 -2.09
C ILE A 294 32.23 19.96 -1.06
N ASP A 295 31.09 19.29 -1.04
CA ASP A 295 30.75 18.25 -0.07
C ASP A 295 29.79 17.22 -0.67
N SER A 296 29.67 16.06 -0.03
CA SER A 296 28.75 15.00 -0.43
C SER A 296 28.10 14.31 0.77
N CYS A 297 26.87 13.86 0.57
CA CYS A 297 26.13 13.07 1.54
C CYS A 297 25.55 11.85 0.85
N ASN A 298 25.86 10.66 1.36
CA ASN A 298 25.30 9.41 0.86
C ASN A 298 23.92 9.15 1.48
N MET A 299 23.09 8.45 0.72
CA MET A 299 21.74 8.05 1.07
C MET A 299 21.61 6.54 0.87
N THR A 300 20.77 5.92 1.69
CA THR A 300 20.55 4.48 1.62
C THR A 300 19.96 4.03 0.28
N TYR A 301 19.24 4.92 -0.41
CA TYR A 301 18.57 4.64 -1.67
C TYR A 301 18.70 5.79 -2.66
N GLN A 302 18.36 5.52 -3.92
CA GLN A 302 18.29 6.49 -5.01
C GLN A 302 17.61 7.78 -4.59
N CYS A 303 18.20 8.90 -4.99
CA CYS A 303 17.67 10.24 -4.77
C CYS A 303 17.33 10.82 -6.14
N GLU A 304 16.03 10.98 -6.40
CA GLU A 304 15.51 11.38 -7.71
C GLU A 304 15.54 12.89 -7.87
N ASP A 305 15.25 13.63 -6.80
CA ASP A 305 15.04 15.08 -6.89
C ASP A 305 15.51 15.84 -5.63
N VAL A 306 15.77 17.14 -5.79
CA VAL A 306 16.16 18.08 -4.75
C VAL A 306 15.48 19.43 -4.95
N VAL A 307 14.87 19.96 -3.89
CA VAL A 307 14.39 21.35 -3.83
C VAL A 307 15.03 22.07 -2.66
N VAL A 308 15.55 23.27 -2.92
CA VAL A 308 16.20 24.13 -1.95
C VAL A 308 15.29 25.31 -1.61
N VAL A 309 14.97 25.43 -0.32
CA VAL A 309 14.30 26.60 0.24
C VAL A 309 15.18 27.20 1.32
N ASP A 310 15.61 28.44 1.09
CA ASP A 310 16.54 29.17 1.97
C ASP A 310 17.83 28.38 2.25
N SER A 311 17.96 27.85 3.48
CA SER A 311 19.10 27.07 3.97
C SER A 311 18.76 25.60 4.21
N THR A 312 17.71 25.10 3.56
CA THR A 312 17.22 23.73 3.70
C THR A 312 17.09 23.07 2.34
N ALA A 313 17.59 21.84 2.22
CA ALA A 313 17.36 21.00 1.05
C ALA A 313 16.39 19.87 1.41
N PHE A 314 15.36 19.71 0.58
CA PHE A 314 14.40 18.63 0.62
C PHE A 314 14.73 17.68 -0.53
N LEU A 315 14.80 16.38 -0.25
CA LEU A 315 15.24 15.36 -1.20
C LEU A 315 14.18 14.29 -1.37
N ALA A 316 13.80 14.02 -2.62
CA ALA A 316 12.95 12.89 -2.97
C ALA A 316 13.82 11.65 -3.16
N SER A 317 13.57 10.63 -2.34
CA SER A 317 14.23 9.34 -2.39
C SER A 317 13.19 8.26 -2.10
N TYR A 318 13.51 7.21 -1.35
CA TYR A 318 12.51 6.33 -0.75
C TYR A 318 11.89 7.06 0.45
N GLY A 319 11.14 8.14 0.19
CA GLY A 319 10.65 9.09 1.19
C GLY A 319 11.27 10.48 1.06
N LEU A 320 11.04 11.33 2.08
CA LEU A 320 11.51 12.71 2.13
C LEU A 320 12.69 12.84 3.08
N LYS A 321 13.88 13.19 2.58
CA LYS A 321 15.05 13.53 3.41
C LYS A 321 15.21 15.04 3.49
N VAL A 322 15.52 15.56 4.68
CA VAL A 322 15.69 16.99 4.93
C VAL A 322 17.10 17.26 5.44
N LEU A 323 17.82 18.16 4.76
CA LEU A 323 19.18 18.56 5.10
C LEU A 323 19.27 20.04 5.49
N ASP A 324 20.12 20.34 6.48
CA ASP A 324 20.65 21.68 6.72
C ASP A 324 21.79 21.92 5.74
N ILE A 325 21.64 22.96 4.92
CA ILE A 325 22.61 23.39 3.92
C ILE A 325 23.09 24.83 4.17
N SER A 326 22.89 25.35 5.38
CA SER A 326 23.37 26.68 5.80
C SER A 326 24.88 26.87 5.61
N SER A 327 25.62 25.76 5.59
CA SER A 327 27.02 25.69 5.18
C SER A 327 27.16 24.68 4.04
N PRO A 328 27.28 25.10 2.78
CA PRO A 328 27.39 24.19 1.63
C PRO A 328 28.51 23.15 1.73
N GLY A 329 29.57 23.42 2.50
CA GLY A 329 30.66 22.48 2.75
C GLY A 329 30.44 21.53 3.92
N ASN A 330 29.22 21.43 4.43
CA ASN A 330 28.82 20.53 5.51
C ASN A 330 27.32 20.23 5.44
N LEU A 331 26.96 19.26 4.60
CA LEU A 331 25.58 18.79 4.44
C LEU A 331 25.17 17.95 5.65
N LEU A 332 24.26 18.47 6.48
CA LEU A 332 23.83 17.80 7.70
C LEU A 332 22.40 17.28 7.58
N GLU A 333 22.20 16.00 7.86
CA GLU A 333 20.86 15.43 7.97
C GLU A 333 20.12 16.01 9.18
N ILE A 334 18.96 16.63 8.93
CA ILE A 334 18.02 17.06 9.97
C ILE A 334 17.06 15.91 10.27
N SER A 335 16.47 15.33 9.24
CA SER A 335 15.51 14.23 9.36
C SER A 335 15.43 13.41 8.07
N TYR A 336 14.87 12.20 8.21
CA TYR A 336 14.51 11.34 7.10
C TYR A 336 13.15 10.72 7.38
N HIS A 337 12.16 11.12 6.59
CA HIS A 337 10.80 10.61 6.64
C HIS A 337 10.64 9.52 5.58
N ASN A 338 10.79 8.26 6.00
CA ASN A 338 10.60 7.09 5.15
C ASN A 338 9.68 6.10 5.87
N PRO A 339 8.48 5.80 5.37
CA PRO A 339 7.63 4.75 5.91
C PRO A 339 8.01 3.39 5.32
N TRP A 340 9.30 3.09 5.34
CA TRP A 340 9.78 1.83 4.81
C TRP A 340 9.31 0.71 5.71
N GLY A 341 8.28 0.02 5.27
CA GLY A 341 7.70 -1.04 6.05
C GLY A 341 6.23 -1.07 5.77
N GLY A 342 5.82 -2.01 4.92
CA GLY A 342 4.40 -2.33 4.84
C GLY A 342 3.86 -2.59 6.24
N ALA A 343 2.57 -2.29 6.42
CA ALA A 343 1.94 -2.48 7.70
C ALA A 343 2.13 -3.94 8.14
N SER A 344 2.78 -4.17 9.29
CA SER A 344 2.94 -5.49 9.89
C SER A 344 1.79 -5.85 10.82
N GLY A 345 0.95 -4.86 11.15
CA GLY A 345 -0.20 -4.99 12.02
C GLY A 345 -0.88 -3.64 12.21
N ALA A 346 -2.10 -3.68 12.75
CA ALA A 346 -2.84 -2.50 13.16
C ALA A 346 -3.53 -2.74 14.50
N ALA A 347 -3.76 -1.67 15.24
CA ALA A 347 -4.61 -1.63 16.42
C ALA A 347 -5.53 -0.40 16.33
N VAL A 348 -6.72 -0.48 16.91
CA VAL A 348 -7.67 0.66 16.96
C VAL A 348 -8.05 0.93 18.41
N TYR A 349 -8.06 2.22 18.79
CA TYR A 349 -8.53 2.66 20.09
C TYR A 349 -9.25 4.00 19.96
N GLY A 350 -10.55 4.01 20.24
CA GLY A 350 -11.42 5.17 19.97
C GLY A 350 -11.39 5.53 18.49
N ASP A 351 -11.17 6.81 18.20
CA ASP A 351 -11.10 7.35 16.84
C ASP A 351 -9.69 7.32 16.25
N TYR A 352 -8.79 6.46 16.76
CA TYR A 352 -7.41 6.37 16.31
C TYR A 352 -7.04 4.97 15.85
N ALA A 353 -6.31 4.90 14.73
CA ALA A 353 -5.57 3.71 14.33
C ALA A 353 -4.09 3.86 14.66
N PHE A 354 -3.48 2.75 15.09
CA PHE A 354 -2.05 2.61 15.26
C PHE A 354 -1.59 1.59 14.25
N VAL A 355 -0.64 1.97 13.40
CA VAL A 355 -0.09 1.09 12.36
C VAL A 355 1.33 0.75 12.73
N MET A 356 1.62 -0.54 12.76
CA MET A 356 2.97 -1.03 12.94
C MET A 356 3.66 -1.08 11.57
N GLU A 357 4.78 -0.40 11.43
CA GLU A 357 5.57 -0.39 10.19
C GLU A 357 6.82 -1.25 10.39
N THR A 358 7.01 -2.22 9.49
CA THR A 358 8.18 -3.11 9.51
C THR A 358 9.46 -2.28 9.47
N ASP A 359 10.35 -2.42 10.45
CA ASP A 359 11.65 -1.71 10.53
C ASP A 359 11.59 -0.17 10.65
N CYS A 360 10.38 0.39 10.75
CA CYS A 360 10.15 1.83 10.80
C CYS A 360 9.49 2.31 12.09
N GLY A 361 8.70 1.46 12.76
CA GLY A 361 8.15 1.72 14.08
C GLY A 361 6.64 1.69 14.12
N MET A 362 6.02 2.75 14.66
CA MET A 362 4.57 2.85 14.77
C MET A 362 4.09 4.24 14.37
N GLN A 363 3.07 4.30 13.53
CA GLN A 363 2.35 5.52 13.17
C GLN A 363 0.99 5.58 13.85
N MET A 364 0.58 6.78 14.26
CA MET A 364 -0.75 7.09 14.76
C MET A 364 -1.53 7.85 13.69
N LEU A 365 -2.76 7.42 13.44
CA LEU A 365 -3.67 7.95 12.43
C LEU A 365 -5.00 8.34 13.07
N SER A 366 -5.59 9.44 12.62
CA SER A 366 -6.99 9.78 12.92
C SER A 366 -7.92 8.96 12.03
N LEU A 367 -8.96 8.40 12.64
CA LEU A 367 -10.11 7.74 12.02
C LEU A 367 -11.41 8.54 12.20
N GLU A 368 -11.34 9.82 12.58
CA GLU A 368 -12.53 10.69 12.67
C GLU A 368 -13.34 10.72 11.35
N ASN A 369 -12.64 10.53 10.22
CA ASN A 369 -13.24 10.30 8.92
C ASN A 369 -12.68 9.01 8.29
N TYR A 370 -13.44 7.93 8.36
CA TYR A 370 -13.06 6.65 7.74
C TYR A 370 -12.75 6.72 6.25
N ALA A 371 -13.28 7.71 5.52
CA ALA A 371 -12.99 7.86 4.10
C ALA A 371 -11.62 8.50 3.82
N CYS A 372 -11.04 9.16 4.82
CA CYS A 372 -9.75 9.83 4.72
C CYS A 372 -9.02 9.73 6.08
N PRO A 373 -8.41 8.57 6.39
CA PRO A 373 -7.54 8.45 7.55
C PRO A 373 -6.35 9.40 7.40
N VAL A 374 -5.96 10.10 8.47
CA VAL A 374 -4.91 11.14 8.42
C VAL A 374 -3.77 10.81 9.39
N GLY A 375 -2.53 10.96 8.94
CA GLY A 375 -1.32 10.91 9.77
C GLY A 375 -1.35 11.95 10.87
N LEU A 376 -1.26 11.53 12.13
CA LEU A 376 -1.12 12.45 13.27
C LEU A 376 0.31 12.51 13.77
N GLY A 377 1.04 11.41 13.70
CA GLY A 377 2.41 11.37 14.19
C GLY A 377 3.01 9.97 14.13
N ARG A 378 4.31 9.87 14.40
CA ARG A 378 5.04 8.61 14.33
C ARG A 378 6.12 8.51 15.41
N ILE A 379 6.36 7.29 15.86
CA ILE A 379 7.54 6.94 16.65
C ILE A 379 8.42 5.96 15.87
N CYS A 380 9.65 6.38 15.59
CA CYS A 380 10.63 5.54 14.93
C CYS A 380 11.35 4.67 15.97
N VAL A 381 11.28 3.35 15.80
CA VAL A 381 12.15 2.41 16.51
C VAL A 381 13.07 1.76 15.49
N ASN A 382 14.36 1.63 15.81
CA ASN A 382 15.40 1.09 14.90
C ASN A 382 15.26 -0.44 14.66
N ARG A 383 14.05 -0.97 14.80
CA ARG A 383 13.62 -2.37 14.78
C ARG A 383 12.09 -2.46 14.64
N SER A 384 11.58 -3.61 14.23
CA SER A 384 10.15 -3.81 13.99
C SER A 384 9.30 -3.79 15.27
N VAL A 385 8.19 -3.06 15.22
CA VAL A 385 7.04 -3.21 16.14
C VAL A 385 6.15 -4.32 15.61
N LEU A 386 5.71 -5.23 16.49
CA LEU A 386 4.93 -6.40 16.10
C LEU A 386 3.52 -6.43 16.70
N GLY A 387 3.28 -5.67 17.77
CA GLY A 387 1.97 -5.61 18.40
C GLY A 387 1.84 -4.39 19.30
N VAL A 388 0.64 -3.84 19.37
CA VAL A 388 0.32 -2.65 20.14
C VAL A 388 -1.01 -2.87 20.87
N SER A 389 -1.05 -2.51 22.14
CA SER A 389 -2.30 -2.30 22.89
C SER A 389 -2.34 -0.87 23.39
N VAL A 390 -3.51 -0.28 23.50
CA VAL A 390 -3.66 1.12 23.88
C VAL A 390 -4.66 1.24 25.00
N GLU A 391 -4.31 2.04 26.01
CA GLU A 391 -5.20 2.43 27.10
C GLU A 391 -4.90 3.88 27.48
N ASP A 392 -5.94 4.69 27.54
CA ASP A 392 -5.87 6.13 27.80
C ASP A 392 -4.90 6.85 26.85
N GLN A 393 -3.79 7.38 27.39
CA GLN A 393 -2.78 8.15 26.67
C GLN A 393 -1.48 7.36 26.43
N TYR A 394 -1.52 6.04 26.58
CA TYR A 394 -0.35 5.18 26.46
C TYR A 394 -0.56 4.08 25.43
N ALA A 395 0.44 3.91 24.57
CA ALA A 395 0.57 2.74 23.71
C ALA A 395 1.62 1.79 24.29
N TYR A 396 1.25 0.52 24.44
CA TYR A 396 2.07 -0.56 24.96
C TYR A 396 2.55 -1.43 23.80
N VAL A 397 3.86 -1.39 23.56
CA VAL A 397 4.46 -1.75 22.28
C VAL A 397 5.37 -2.97 22.42
N SER A 398 4.99 -4.06 21.76
CA SER A 398 5.82 -5.25 21.54
C SER A 398 6.80 -5.01 20.39
N ASN A 399 8.11 -5.15 20.63
CA ASN A 399 9.15 -4.87 19.65
C ASN A 399 10.32 -5.86 19.69
N THR A 400 11.08 -5.92 18.58
CA THR A 400 12.19 -6.86 18.43
C THR A 400 13.53 -6.42 19.05
N LEU A 401 13.63 -5.16 19.54
CA LEU A 401 14.87 -4.61 20.14
C LEU A 401 14.97 -4.87 21.64
N ASN A 402 13.94 -4.42 22.38
CA ASN A 402 13.89 -4.42 23.83
C ASN A 402 12.94 -5.47 24.36
N GLY A 403 12.17 -6.14 23.51
CA GLY A 403 11.03 -6.95 23.94
C GLY A 403 9.79 -6.07 24.01
N TRP A 404 9.68 -5.19 25.01
CA TRP A 404 8.43 -4.48 25.27
C TRP A 404 8.65 -3.08 25.87
N GLY A 405 7.75 -2.12 25.61
CA GLY A 405 7.82 -0.77 26.20
C GLY A 405 6.51 0.02 26.15
N VAL A 406 6.53 1.21 26.76
CA VAL A 406 5.39 2.13 26.88
C VAL A 406 5.73 3.45 26.20
N VAL A 407 4.84 3.89 25.32
CA VAL A 407 4.92 5.13 24.56
C VAL A 407 3.84 6.08 25.03
N ASP A 408 4.22 7.32 25.36
CA ASP A 408 3.25 8.41 25.58
C ASP A 408 2.74 8.90 24.22
N ILE A 409 1.44 8.78 24.02
CA ILE A 409 0.73 9.17 22.78
C ILE A 409 -0.16 10.40 22.98
N SER A 410 -0.04 11.10 24.11
CA SER A 410 -0.81 12.31 24.41
C SER A 410 -0.54 13.46 23.43
N ASN A 411 0.65 13.49 22.84
CA ASN A 411 1.02 14.40 21.77
C ASN A 411 1.59 13.64 20.57
N PRO A 412 0.80 13.45 19.50
CA PRO A 412 1.23 12.74 18.29
C PRO A 412 2.50 13.31 17.65
N ASP A 413 2.68 14.64 17.68
CA ASP A 413 3.86 15.32 17.12
C ASP A 413 5.16 15.01 17.88
N SER A 414 5.07 14.47 19.10
CA SER A 414 6.22 14.23 19.98
C SER A 414 6.10 12.94 20.79
N MET A 415 5.69 11.84 20.17
CA MET A 415 5.60 10.54 20.83
C MET A 415 6.97 10.04 21.30
N THR A 416 7.04 9.54 22.54
CA THR A 416 8.30 9.06 23.14
C THR A 416 8.10 7.84 24.04
N PHE A 417 9.13 7.00 24.15
CA PHE A 417 9.16 5.94 25.16
C PHE A 417 9.33 6.54 26.56
N ILE A 418 8.39 6.23 27.44
CA ILE A 418 8.43 6.65 28.86
C ILE A 418 8.78 5.49 29.80
N GLY A 419 8.63 4.25 29.33
CA GLY A 419 8.92 3.02 30.08
C GLY A 419 9.36 1.89 29.17
N VAL A 420 10.22 0.99 29.66
CA VAL A 420 10.72 -0.17 28.92
C VAL A 420 10.87 -1.35 29.88
N CYS A 421 10.42 -2.54 29.47
CA CYS A 421 10.64 -3.78 30.23
C CYS A 421 11.19 -4.85 29.30
N GLN A 422 12.39 -5.36 29.61
CA GLN A 422 13.05 -6.34 28.76
C GLN A 422 12.41 -7.72 28.88
N THR A 423 11.98 -8.30 27.75
CA THR A 423 11.52 -9.68 27.68
C THR A 423 12.63 -10.59 27.15
N PRO A 424 12.73 -11.85 27.62
CA PRO A 424 13.54 -12.84 26.92
C PRO A 424 12.87 -13.21 25.60
N GLY A 425 13.61 -13.09 24.50
CA GLY A 425 13.03 -13.25 23.16
C GLY A 425 12.27 -12.02 22.69
N SER A 426 11.84 -12.03 21.43
CA SER A 426 11.11 -10.92 20.81
C SER A 426 9.64 -10.97 21.20
N ALA A 427 9.10 -9.86 21.70
CA ALA A 427 7.66 -9.76 21.91
C ALA A 427 6.91 -9.63 20.60
N THR A 428 5.83 -10.38 20.44
CA THR A 428 5.01 -10.42 19.22
C THR A 428 3.67 -9.73 19.44
N GLN A 429 2.96 -10.04 20.52
CA GLN A 429 1.66 -9.46 20.85
C GLN A 429 1.59 -9.13 22.33
N THR A 430 0.81 -8.11 22.66
CA THR A 430 0.47 -7.69 24.02
C THR A 430 -1.05 -7.61 24.12
N THR A 431 -1.57 -7.89 25.31
CA THR A 431 -2.94 -7.57 25.70
C THR A 431 -2.94 -7.01 27.13
N LEU A 432 -3.91 -6.17 27.46
CA LEU A 432 -4.01 -5.49 28.76
C LEU A 432 -5.18 -6.06 29.55
N TYR A 433 -4.99 -6.23 30.86
CA TYR A 433 -6.07 -6.60 31.76
C TYR A 433 -5.77 -6.10 33.17
N GLU A 434 -6.61 -5.21 33.67
CA GLU A 434 -6.34 -4.40 34.87
C GLU A 434 -4.99 -3.67 34.74
N ASP A 435 -4.24 -3.52 35.83
CA ASP A 435 -2.94 -2.83 35.84
C ASP A 435 -1.77 -3.71 35.30
N LEU A 436 -2.06 -4.65 34.39
CA LEU A 436 -1.11 -5.63 33.87
C LEU A 436 -1.13 -5.73 32.34
N ALA A 437 0.06 -5.90 31.77
CA ALA A 437 0.25 -6.31 30.38
C ALA A 437 0.68 -7.78 30.32
N TYR A 438 0.00 -8.57 29.49
CA TYR A 438 0.33 -9.95 29.18
C TYR A 438 0.97 -10.01 27.79
N VAL A 439 2.21 -10.49 27.72
CA VAL A 439 3.07 -10.36 26.54
C VAL A 439 3.49 -11.72 26.03
N ALA A 440 3.19 -12.01 24.77
CA ALA A 440 3.76 -13.16 24.05
C ALA A 440 5.19 -12.83 23.59
N ALA A 441 6.18 -13.59 24.05
CA ALA A 441 7.60 -13.31 23.86
C ALA A 441 8.36 -14.41 23.08
N ARG A 442 7.72 -15.05 22.09
CA ARG A 442 8.27 -16.18 21.31
C ARG A 442 8.90 -17.24 22.22
N THR A 443 10.22 -17.34 22.24
CA THR A 443 11.00 -18.29 23.06
C THR A 443 10.96 -18.00 24.55
N GLY A 444 10.51 -16.81 24.96
CA GLY A 444 10.32 -16.44 26.35
C GLY A 444 8.95 -16.77 26.92
N GLY A 445 8.09 -17.45 26.15
CA GLY A 445 6.74 -17.79 26.59
C GLY A 445 5.89 -16.54 26.83
N ILE A 446 5.14 -16.55 27.93
CA ILE A 446 4.25 -15.45 28.34
C ILE A 446 4.89 -14.68 29.48
N ARG A 447 4.95 -13.36 29.37
CA ARG A 447 5.44 -12.45 30.42
C ARG A 447 4.27 -11.64 30.96
N VAL A 448 4.22 -11.45 32.27
CA VAL A 448 3.24 -10.62 32.95
C VAL A 448 3.96 -9.42 33.51
N ILE A 449 3.61 -8.23 33.03
CA ILE A 449 4.29 -6.98 33.32
C ILE A 449 3.32 -6.06 34.06
N ASN A 450 3.74 -5.53 35.21
CA ASN A 450 2.97 -4.51 35.92
C ASN A 450 3.12 -3.15 35.24
N ILE A 451 1.99 -2.49 35.01
CA ILE A 451 1.89 -1.20 34.32
C ILE A 451 1.18 -0.13 35.18
N SER A 452 1.01 -0.37 36.48
CA SER A 452 0.40 0.61 37.40
C SER A 452 1.17 1.94 37.46
N ASP A 453 2.48 1.90 37.19
CA ASP A 453 3.30 3.06 36.82
C ASP A 453 3.87 2.83 35.41
N PRO A 454 3.32 3.49 34.36
CA PRO A 454 3.74 3.30 32.98
C PRO A 454 5.18 3.80 32.72
N THR A 455 5.75 4.60 33.62
CA THR A 455 7.13 5.07 33.52
C THR A 455 8.14 4.06 34.10
N GLN A 456 7.66 3.10 34.90
CA GLN A 456 8.48 2.07 35.55
C GLN A 456 7.87 0.68 35.46
N PRO A 457 7.61 0.16 34.25
CA PRO A 457 7.06 -1.18 34.09
C PRO A 457 8.06 -2.25 34.55
N TYR A 458 7.56 -3.32 35.16
CA TYR A 458 8.41 -4.45 35.60
C TYR A 458 7.69 -5.79 35.53
N GLU A 459 8.42 -6.85 35.19
CA GLU A 459 7.88 -8.23 35.13
C GLU A 459 7.51 -8.72 36.55
N VAL A 460 6.27 -9.16 36.72
CA VAL A 460 5.73 -9.74 37.97
C VAL A 460 5.58 -11.25 37.92
N GLY A 461 5.49 -11.84 36.72
CA GLY A 461 5.28 -13.26 36.54
C GLY A 461 5.55 -13.72 35.10
N SER A 462 5.57 -15.02 34.91
CA SER A 462 5.79 -15.63 33.59
C SER A 462 5.18 -17.02 33.50
N PHE A 463 4.91 -17.47 32.28
CA PHE A 463 4.51 -18.85 31.99
C PHE A 463 5.23 -19.36 30.75
N GLU A 464 5.89 -20.52 30.89
CA GLU A 464 6.66 -21.15 29.82
C GLU A 464 5.75 -22.07 29.00
N ALA A 465 5.09 -21.52 27.98
CA ALA A 465 4.32 -22.30 27.02
C ALA A 465 5.24 -23.13 26.11
N VAL A 466 4.80 -24.33 25.70
CA VAL A 466 5.57 -25.12 24.74
C VAL A 466 5.45 -24.50 23.36
N GLY A 467 6.60 -24.12 22.78
CA GLY A 467 6.68 -23.54 21.44
C GLY A 467 6.94 -22.04 21.45
N TYR A 468 6.76 -21.39 20.30
CA TYR A 468 6.87 -19.92 20.23
C TYR A 468 5.52 -19.30 20.55
N ALA A 469 5.42 -18.56 21.67
CA ALA A 469 4.25 -17.75 21.96
C ALA A 469 4.13 -16.61 20.94
N LEU A 470 3.02 -16.57 20.21
CA LEU A 470 2.80 -15.59 19.13
C LEU A 470 1.65 -14.64 19.44
N SER A 471 0.54 -15.17 19.96
CA SER A 471 -0.69 -14.42 20.22
C SER A 471 -1.24 -14.64 21.62
N VAL A 472 -1.84 -13.58 22.17
CA VAL A 472 -2.41 -13.53 23.52
C VAL A 472 -3.66 -12.66 23.55
N GLU A 473 -4.67 -13.12 24.29
CA GLU A 473 -5.91 -12.36 24.51
C GLU A 473 -6.49 -12.71 25.88
N VAL A 474 -6.97 -11.71 26.63
CA VAL A 474 -7.66 -11.94 27.91
C VAL A 474 -9.15 -11.85 27.70
N ILE A 475 -9.86 -12.93 28.03
CA ILE A 475 -11.31 -13.06 27.89
C ILE A 475 -11.86 -13.61 29.20
N ASP A 476 -12.84 -12.91 29.77
CA ASP A 476 -13.48 -13.25 31.05
C ASP A 476 -12.49 -13.58 32.19
N GLY A 477 -11.35 -12.88 32.22
CA GLY A 477 -10.31 -13.06 33.24
C GLY A 477 -9.46 -14.32 33.07
N MET A 478 -9.50 -14.97 31.90
CA MET A 478 -8.61 -16.05 31.50
C MET A 478 -7.73 -15.59 30.34
N LEU A 479 -6.48 -16.06 30.31
CA LEU A 479 -5.55 -15.75 29.22
C LEU A 479 -5.52 -16.88 28.19
N TYR A 480 -5.84 -16.54 26.95
CA TYR A 480 -5.84 -17.41 25.80
C TYR A 480 -4.51 -17.21 25.07
N VAL A 481 -3.82 -18.32 24.74
CA VAL A 481 -2.46 -18.27 24.20
C VAL A 481 -2.30 -19.16 22.98
N GLY A 482 -1.81 -18.55 21.91
CA GLY A 482 -1.44 -19.20 20.67
C GLY A 482 0.06 -19.46 20.53
N THR A 483 0.44 -20.68 20.13
CA THR A 483 1.85 -21.05 19.92
C THR A 483 2.12 -21.73 18.58
N ALA A 484 3.17 -21.28 17.87
CA ALA A 484 3.54 -21.74 16.52
C ALA A 484 3.87 -23.25 16.41
N SER A 485 4.11 -23.91 17.54
CA SER A 485 4.54 -25.32 17.62
C SER A 485 3.37 -26.27 17.89
N ASN A 486 2.23 -26.00 17.26
CA ASN A 486 0.99 -26.77 17.36
C ASN A 486 0.28 -26.68 18.72
N GLY A 487 0.29 -25.55 19.44
CA GLY A 487 -0.32 -25.48 20.79
C GLY A 487 -1.26 -24.29 20.99
N PHE A 488 -2.42 -24.56 21.58
CA PHE A 488 -3.33 -23.55 22.13
C PHE A 488 -3.55 -23.81 23.61
N TRP A 489 -3.50 -22.75 24.42
CA TRP A 489 -3.54 -22.84 25.88
C TRP A 489 -4.55 -21.87 26.46
N ILE A 490 -5.16 -22.26 27.57
CA ILE A 490 -5.99 -21.38 28.41
C ILE A 490 -5.38 -21.38 29.80
N LEU A 491 -5.08 -20.19 30.31
CA LEU A 491 -4.43 -19.98 31.60
C LEU A 491 -5.35 -19.22 32.55
N ASP A 492 -5.36 -19.64 33.81
CA ASP A 492 -5.87 -18.86 34.94
C ASP A 492 -4.83 -17.81 35.32
N ILE A 493 -5.25 -16.55 35.27
CA ILE A 493 -4.42 -15.38 35.57
C ILE A 493 -4.84 -14.68 36.87
N SER A 494 -5.72 -15.28 37.67
CA SER A 494 -6.13 -14.73 38.98
C SER A 494 -4.96 -14.52 39.94
N ASN A 495 -3.87 -15.27 39.76
CA ASN A 495 -2.57 -14.99 40.35
C ASN A 495 -1.55 -14.59 39.26
N PRO A 496 -1.33 -13.29 39.02
CA PRO A 496 -0.49 -12.82 37.92
C PRO A 496 1.00 -13.16 38.08
N VAL A 497 1.45 -13.45 39.31
CA VAL A 497 2.84 -13.87 39.59
C VAL A 497 3.10 -15.29 39.08
N GLN A 498 2.06 -16.12 39.03
CA GLN A 498 2.17 -17.51 38.63
C GLN A 498 0.91 -17.94 37.87
N PRO A 499 0.79 -17.56 36.57
CA PRO A 499 -0.28 -18.07 35.72
C PRO A 499 -0.30 -19.59 35.71
N VAL A 500 -1.48 -20.19 35.74
CA VAL A 500 -1.66 -21.65 35.83
C VAL A 500 -2.40 -22.15 34.61
N GLU A 501 -1.90 -23.21 33.99
CA GLU A 501 -2.61 -23.90 32.90
C GLU A 501 -3.95 -24.45 33.40
N LEU A 502 -5.05 -24.02 32.77
CA LEU A 502 -6.36 -24.62 32.90
C LEU A 502 -6.53 -25.77 31.91
N GLY A 503 -6.00 -25.62 30.70
CA GLY A 503 -5.78 -26.72 29.78
C GLY A 503 -5.19 -26.29 28.45
N SER A 504 -4.88 -27.28 27.63
CA SER A 504 -4.21 -27.09 26.36
C SER A 504 -4.65 -28.15 25.35
N ILE A 505 -4.52 -27.82 24.06
CA ILE A 505 -4.76 -28.74 22.95
C ILE A 505 -3.69 -28.57 21.89
N LEU A 506 -3.29 -29.70 21.29
CA LEU A 506 -2.41 -29.67 20.13
C LEU A 506 -3.22 -29.49 18.85
N ILE A 507 -2.91 -28.44 18.10
CA ILE A 507 -3.56 -28.12 16.83
C ILE A 507 -2.57 -28.41 15.72
N PRO A 508 -2.86 -29.31 14.76
CA PRO A 508 -1.90 -29.62 13.70
C PRO A 508 -1.50 -28.36 12.93
N GLY A 509 -0.19 -28.13 12.74
CA GLY A 509 0.42 -27.13 11.87
C GLY A 509 0.78 -25.78 12.51
N TRP A 510 1.33 -24.86 11.70
CA TRP A 510 1.81 -23.56 12.15
C TRP A 510 0.66 -22.61 12.51
N PHE A 511 0.39 -22.53 13.80
CA PHE A 511 -0.56 -21.58 14.41
C PHE A 511 0.04 -20.16 14.41
N ASP A 512 -0.74 -19.17 14.00
CA ASP A 512 -0.32 -17.75 14.07
C ASP A 512 -1.30 -16.91 14.91
N TYR A 513 -2.59 -16.99 14.59
CA TYR A 513 -3.62 -16.14 15.17
C TYR A 513 -4.87 -16.93 15.60
N PHE A 514 -5.64 -16.39 16.55
CA PHE A 514 -6.96 -16.86 16.91
C PHE A 514 -7.94 -15.72 17.16
N ALA A 515 -9.22 -15.99 16.94
CA ALA A 515 -10.30 -15.09 17.34
C ALA A 515 -11.34 -15.86 18.15
N VAL A 516 -12.05 -15.18 19.06
CA VAL A 516 -12.97 -15.85 19.99
C VAL A 516 -14.36 -15.25 19.90
N LYS A 517 -15.37 -16.12 19.79
CA LYS A 517 -16.78 -15.78 19.98
C LYS A 517 -17.38 -16.66 21.05
N ASP A 518 -17.90 -16.05 22.12
CA ASP A 518 -18.44 -16.75 23.29
C ASP A 518 -17.46 -17.82 23.79
N THR A 519 -17.77 -19.10 23.57
CA THR A 519 -16.96 -20.24 23.98
C THR A 519 -16.35 -21.00 22.81
N ILE A 520 -16.36 -20.41 21.61
CA ILE A 520 -15.79 -20.97 20.39
C ILE A 520 -14.57 -20.16 19.98
N VAL A 521 -13.42 -20.83 19.86
CA VAL A 521 -12.18 -20.24 19.38
C VAL A 521 -11.95 -20.68 17.93
N TYR A 522 -11.76 -19.71 17.04
CA TYR A 522 -11.36 -19.91 15.66
C TYR A 522 -9.85 -19.79 15.54
N VAL A 523 -9.21 -20.88 15.12
CA VAL A 523 -7.76 -20.96 15.02
C VAL A 523 -7.32 -21.14 13.58
N SER A 524 -6.38 -20.32 13.11
CA SER A 524 -5.76 -20.46 11.79
C SER A 524 -4.49 -21.33 11.84
N ASN A 525 -4.20 -22.03 10.74
CA ASN A 525 -2.96 -22.77 10.52
C ASN A 525 -2.48 -22.62 9.07
N TYR A 526 -2.03 -21.40 8.72
CA TYR A 526 -1.35 -21.08 7.45
C TYR A 526 -1.95 -21.73 6.18
N GLY A 527 -3.28 -21.66 6.06
CA GLY A 527 -4.05 -22.29 4.99
C GLY A 527 -5.52 -21.87 4.99
N GLU A 528 -6.36 -22.61 4.26
CA GLU A 528 -7.79 -22.31 4.09
C GLU A 528 -8.68 -22.79 5.25
N VAL A 529 -8.14 -23.46 6.27
CA VAL A 529 -8.94 -24.12 7.31
C VAL A 529 -8.83 -23.42 8.66
N PHE A 530 -9.96 -22.98 9.20
CA PHE A 530 -10.09 -22.69 10.62
C PHE A 530 -10.45 -23.94 11.40
N TYR A 531 -9.76 -24.15 12.51
CA TYR A 531 -10.16 -25.10 13.53
C TYR A 531 -11.08 -24.39 14.52
N MET A 532 -12.25 -24.98 14.78
CA MET A 532 -13.19 -24.49 15.78
C MET A 532 -13.02 -25.30 17.05
N LEU A 533 -12.65 -24.63 18.13
CA LEU A 533 -12.45 -25.24 19.43
C LEU A 533 -13.55 -24.78 20.38
N ASN A 534 -14.20 -25.74 21.03
CA ASN A 534 -15.08 -25.46 22.16
C ASN A 534 -14.25 -25.43 23.44
N VAL A 535 -14.33 -24.31 24.15
CA VAL A 535 -13.57 -24.03 25.36
C VAL A 535 -14.45 -23.83 26.61
N VAL A 536 -15.71 -24.29 26.56
CA VAL A 536 -16.64 -24.23 27.72
C VAL A 536 -16.02 -24.88 28.96
N ASP A 537 -15.31 -26.00 28.77
CA ASP A 537 -14.52 -26.65 29.80
C ASP A 537 -13.03 -26.57 29.42
N PRO A 538 -12.28 -25.62 29.99
CA PRO A 538 -10.86 -25.44 29.69
C PRO A 538 -10.00 -26.70 29.94
N GLN A 539 -10.43 -27.62 30.81
CA GLN A 539 -9.70 -28.88 31.06
C GLN A 539 -9.96 -29.93 29.97
N ASN A 540 -10.96 -29.71 29.12
CA ASN A 540 -11.39 -30.62 28.07
C ASN A 540 -11.74 -29.85 26.80
N ILE A 541 -10.76 -29.13 26.26
CA ILE A 541 -10.89 -28.41 25.00
C ILE A 541 -11.16 -29.42 23.88
N GLN A 542 -12.21 -29.19 23.11
CA GLN A 542 -12.62 -30.09 22.03
C GLN A 542 -12.59 -29.37 20.70
N GLN A 543 -11.91 -29.97 19.72
CA GLN A 543 -12.13 -29.60 18.32
C GLN A 543 -13.53 -30.05 17.90
N VAL A 544 -14.43 -29.08 17.70
CA VAL A 544 -15.84 -29.32 17.37
C VAL A 544 -16.12 -29.27 15.88
N GLY A 545 -15.19 -28.72 15.09
CA GLY A 545 -15.30 -28.73 13.64
C GLY A 545 -14.10 -28.07 12.96
N THR A 546 -14.18 -28.02 11.64
CA THR A 546 -13.29 -27.25 10.78
C THR A 546 -14.13 -26.56 9.73
N VAL A 547 -13.84 -25.30 9.42
CA VAL A 547 -14.43 -24.60 8.29
C VAL A 547 -13.34 -24.24 7.30
N THR A 548 -13.57 -24.56 6.03
CA THR A 548 -12.70 -24.11 4.94
C THR A 548 -13.23 -22.77 4.45
N MET A 549 -12.47 -21.71 4.68
CA MET A 549 -12.77 -20.40 4.12
C MET A 549 -12.14 -20.31 2.72
N PRO A 550 -12.87 -19.77 1.73
CA PRO A 550 -12.45 -19.79 0.32
C PRO A 550 -11.19 -18.98 0.01
N HIS A 551 -10.66 -18.22 0.97
CA HIS A 551 -9.63 -17.21 0.74
C HIS A 551 -8.37 -17.34 1.59
N GLY A 552 -8.22 -18.39 2.41
CA GLY A 552 -7.06 -18.48 3.32
C GLY A 552 -7.16 -17.52 4.49
N VAL A 553 -6.37 -17.77 5.54
CA VAL A 553 -6.45 -17.00 6.79
C VAL A 553 -5.06 -16.78 7.37
N VAL A 554 -4.71 -15.52 7.54
CA VAL A 554 -3.52 -15.04 8.25
C VAL A 554 -3.93 -14.47 9.61
N CYS A 555 -4.88 -13.54 9.62
CA CYS A 555 -5.40 -12.88 10.82
C CYS A 555 -6.93 -12.79 10.75
N ALA A 556 -7.59 -12.72 11.91
CA ALA A 556 -9.02 -12.55 11.98
C ALA A 556 -9.42 -11.78 13.25
N ASP A 557 -10.56 -11.10 13.23
CA ASP A 557 -11.13 -10.42 14.39
C ASP A 557 -12.64 -10.66 14.47
N VAL A 558 -13.22 -10.59 15.66
CA VAL A 558 -14.64 -10.84 15.91
C VAL A 558 -15.31 -9.57 16.44
N SER A 559 -16.39 -9.15 15.79
CA SER A 559 -17.27 -8.09 16.29
C SER A 559 -18.72 -8.58 16.26
N GLY A 560 -19.28 -8.78 17.46
CA GLY A 560 -20.64 -9.28 17.64
C GLY A 560 -20.87 -10.64 16.98
N ASP A 561 -21.74 -10.66 15.97
CA ASP A 561 -22.10 -11.87 15.24
C ASP A 561 -21.24 -12.16 14.01
N TYR A 562 -20.16 -11.40 13.78
CA TYR A 562 -19.36 -11.47 12.56
C TYR A 562 -17.88 -11.73 12.82
N LEU A 563 -17.29 -12.54 11.95
CA LEU A 563 -15.87 -12.81 11.85
C LEU A 563 -15.32 -12.06 10.63
N PHE A 564 -14.31 -11.24 10.88
CA PHE A 564 -13.57 -10.48 9.87
C PHE A 564 -12.24 -11.17 9.68
N GLY A 565 -11.83 -11.43 8.45
CA GLY A 565 -10.59 -12.15 8.20
C GLY A 565 -9.81 -11.60 7.04
N VAL A 566 -8.49 -11.73 7.13
CA VAL A 566 -7.56 -11.45 6.05
C VAL A 566 -6.70 -12.66 5.75
N GLY A 567 -6.42 -12.88 4.47
CA GLY A 567 -5.55 -13.97 4.02
C GLY A 567 -5.67 -14.22 2.51
N GLY A 568 -4.77 -15.01 1.95
CA GLY A 568 -4.75 -15.33 0.52
C GLY A 568 -4.02 -16.64 0.26
N PRO A 569 -4.32 -17.37 -0.84
CA PRO A 569 -3.49 -18.49 -1.24
C PRO A 569 -2.10 -17.94 -1.53
N GLY A 570 -1.05 -18.47 -0.87
CA GLY A 570 0.35 -18.06 -1.06
C GLY A 570 0.89 -18.35 -2.47
N HIS A 571 0.31 -17.73 -3.49
CA HIS A 571 0.59 -17.84 -4.92
C HIS A 571 1.10 -16.48 -5.45
N PRO A 572 1.96 -16.42 -6.50
CA PRO A 572 2.86 -15.29 -6.76
C PRO A 572 2.22 -14.00 -7.32
N GLU A 573 0.90 -13.86 -7.23
CA GLU A 573 0.17 -12.69 -7.72
C GLU A 573 -0.30 -11.82 -6.54
N TRP A 574 0.64 -11.44 -5.66
CA TRP A 574 0.69 -10.28 -4.73
C TRP A 574 -0.61 -9.72 -4.10
N ASN A 575 -1.65 -10.52 -3.93
CA ASN A 575 -2.93 -10.02 -3.44
C ASN A 575 -3.54 -10.99 -2.42
N SER A 576 -3.98 -10.40 -1.31
CA SER A 576 -4.77 -11.07 -0.28
C SER A 576 -6.23 -10.67 -0.37
N TRP A 577 -7.06 -11.36 0.40
CA TRP A 577 -8.48 -11.11 0.53
C TRP A 577 -8.76 -10.58 1.92
N PHE A 578 -9.67 -9.62 1.99
CA PHE A 578 -10.44 -9.30 3.17
C PHE A 578 -11.82 -9.94 3.02
N TRP A 579 -12.32 -10.61 4.05
CA TRP A 579 -13.62 -11.28 4.01
C TRP A 579 -14.35 -11.16 5.33
N VAL A 580 -15.68 -11.28 5.25
CA VAL A 580 -16.61 -11.14 6.37
C VAL A 580 -17.52 -12.37 6.38
N ALA A 581 -17.61 -13.04 7.53
CA ALA A 581 -18.48 -14.18 7.74
C ALA A 581 -19.46 -13.95 8.89
N ASP A 582 -20.73 -14.30 8.69
CA ASP A 582 -21.73 -14.42 9.74
C ASP A 582 -21.43 -15.68 10.56
N ILE A 583 -21.24 -15.49 11.86
CA ILE A 583 -20.99 -16.53 12.85
C ILE A 583 -22.07 -16.56 13.94
N THR A 584 -23.29 -16.07 13.67
CA THR A 584 -24.46 -16.19 14.57
C THR A 584 -24.62 -17.63 15.06
N ASP A 585 -24.45 -18.61 14.17
CA ASP A 585 -24.12 -19.98 14.54
C ASP A 585 -22.59 -20.15 14.47
N PRO A 586 -21.88 -20.14 15.61
CA PRO A 586 -20.43 -20.14 15.60
C PRO A 586 -19.83 -21.45 15.05
N LEU A 587 -20.61 -22.52 14.95
CA LEU A 587 -20.17 -23.80 14.37
C LEU A 587 -20.37 -23.88 12.86
N HIS A 588 -21.10 -22.93 12.27
CA HIS A 588 -21.37 -22.89 10.84
C HIS A 588 -21.16 -21.48 10.26
N PRO A 589 -19.92 -20.94 10.26
CA PRO A 589 -19.63 -19.65 9.65
C PRO A 589 -20.05 -19.59 8.17
N GLN A 590 -20.66 -18.48 7.77
CA GLN A 590 -21.11 -18.25 6.39
C GLN A 590 -20.50 -16.96 5.84
N GLU A 591 -19.77 -17.03 4.74
CA GLU A 591 -19.28 -15.83 4.05
C GLU A 591 -20.45 -14.96 3.59
N VAL A 592 -20.48 -13.72 4.06
CA VAL A 592 -21.49 -12.70 3.73
C VAL A 592 -20.91 -11.53 2.92
N GLY A 593 -19.59 -11.41 2.91
CA GLY A 593 -18.90 -10.44 2.08
C GLY A 593 -17.41 -10.69 1.92
N TYR A 594 -16.82 -10.09 0.89
CA TYR A 594 -15.39 -10.10 0.65
C TYR A 594 -14.95 -8.92 -0.21
N TYR A 595 -13.65 -8.66 -0.19
CA TYR A 595 -12.97 -7.65 -0.96
C TYR A 595 -11.53 -8.09 -1.25
N PHE A 596 -11.07 -7.86 -2.47
CA PHE A 596 -9.68 -8.10 -2.85
C PHE A 596 -8.78 -6.93 -2.43
N THR A 597 -7.89 -7.15 -1.46
CA THR A 597 -7.04 -6.06 -0.96
C THR A 597 -5.96 -5.70 -1.99
N PRO A 598 -5.49 -4.43 -2.01
CA PRO A 598 -4.49 -4.00 -3.00
C PRO A 598 -3.13 -4.69 -2.88
N GLY A 599 -2.80 -5.27 -1.71
CA GLY A 599 -1.59 -6.02 -1.46
C GLY A 599 -1.81 -7.19 -0.51
N ASP A 600 -0.75 -7.55 0.20
CA ASP A 600 -0.81 -8.62 1.19
C ASP A 600 -1.30 -8.08 2.52
N ALA A 601 -2.53 -8.47 2.88
CA ALA A 601 -3.20 -8.11 4.12
C ALA A 601 -2.78 -9.05 5.25
N VAL A 602 -2.24 -8.47 6.33
CA VAL A 602 -1.60 -9.21 7.43
C VAL A 602 -2.31 -9.01 8.77
N GLY A 603 -3.15 -7.99 8.89
CA GLY A 603 -3.93 -7.71 10.10
C GLY A 603 -5.29 -7.13 9.79
N VAL A 604 -6.26 -7.41 10.65
CA VAL A 604 -7.62 -6.85 10.58
C VAL A 604 -8.12 -6.56 11.99
N ILE A 605 -8.77 -5.41 12.16
CA ILE A 605 -9.45 -4.99 13.39
C ILE A 605 -10.87 -4.54 13.01
N ALA A 606 -11.87 -5.12 13.65
CA ALA A 606 -13.27 -4.77 13.45
C ALA A 606 -13.69 -3.62 14.37
N VAL A 607 -14.37 -2.61 13.80
CA VAL A 607 -14.79 -1.39 14.50
C VAL A 607 -16.25 -1.11 14.16
N GLY A 608 -17.16 -1.72 14.92
CA GLY A 608 -18.60 -1.67 14.61
C GLY A 608 -18.90 -2.34 13.27
N ASP A 609 -19.43 -1.58 12.32
CA ASP A 609 -19.74 -2.04 10.95
C ASP A 609 -18.56 -1.83 9.97
N TYR A 610 -17.42 -1.34 10.46
CA TYR A 610 -16.20 -1.12 9.67
C TYR A 610 -15.12 -2.14 10.01
N ALA A 611 -14.18 -2.32 9.09
CA ALA A 611 -12.95 -3.06 9.34
C ALA A 611 -11.73 -2.23 8.92
N VAL A 612 -10.73 -2.15 9.78
CA VAL A 612 -9.43 -1.55 9.53
C VAL A 612 -8.45 -2.67 9.23
N VAL A 613 -7.86 -2.67 8.03
CA VAL A 613 -7.00 -3.73 7.52
C VAL A 613 -5.61 -3.20 7.27
N ALA A 614 -4.62 -3.82 7.93
CA ALA A 614 -3.21 -3.63 7.65
C ALA A 614 -2.83 -4.42 6.39
N ASP A 615 -2.58 -3.70 5.31
CA ASP A 615 -2.10 -4.21 4.02
C ASP A 615 -0.66 -3.74 3.80
N THR A 616 0.12 -4.54 3.08
CA THR A 616 1.52 -4.23 2.78
C THR A 616 1.69 -2.84 2.18
N TYR A 617 0.75 -2.36 1.37
CA TYR A 617 0.85 -1.05 0.74
C TYR A 617 0.02 0.03 1.42
N PHE A 618 -1.00 -0.35 2.21
CA PHE A 618 -1.98 0.58 2.75
C PHE A 618 -2.50 0.16 4.14
N LEU A 619 -2.96 1.12 4.93
CA LEU A 619 -4.04 0.86 5.88
C LEU A 619 -5.36 1.04 5.13
N CYS A 620 -6.14 -0.01 4.95
CA CYS A 620 -7.46 0.07 4.30
C CYS A 620 -8.58 0.14 5.34
N VAL A 621 -9.62 0.93 5.05
CA VAL A 621 -10.86 0.97 5.84
C VAL A 621 -12.01 0.50 4.97
N PHE A 622 -12.71 -0.54 5.42
CA PHE A 622 -13.83 -1.16 4.72
C PHE A 622 -15.13 -0.92 5.46
N ASP A 623 -16.16 -0.50 4.74
CA ASP A 623 -17.55 -0.51 5.20
C ASP A 623 -18.16 -1.88 4.89
N CYS A 624 -18.60 -2.56 5.94
CA CYS A 624 -19.16 -3.90 5.91
C CYS A 624 -20.66 -3.91 6.24
N SER A 625 -21.29 -2.74 6.36
CA SER A 625 -22.70 -2.62 6.76
C SER A 625 -23.65 -3.38 5.84
N GLU A 626 -23.40 -3.39 4.52
CA GLU A 626 -24.20 -4.17 3.58
C GLU A 626 -24.05 -5.68 3.83
N ALA A 627 -22.82 -6.19 4.00
CA ALA A 627 -22.55 -7.59 4.33
C ALA A 627 -23.19 -8.00 5.67
N MET A 628 -23.20 -7.11 6.65
CA MET A 628 -23.80 -7.35 7.97
C MET A 628 -25.33 -7.19 7.95
N SER A 629 -25.90 -6.52 6.95
CA SER A 629 -27.34 -6.30 6.84
C SER A 629 -28.12 -7.45 6.19
N VAL A 630 -27.44 -8.54 5.78
CA VAL A 630 -28.07 -9.70 5.13
C VAL A 630 -29.16 -10.28 6.05
N PRO A 631 -30.46 -10.20 5.69
CA PRO A 631 -31.54 -10.50 6.61
C PRO A 631 -31.61 -11.98 7.03
N ASP A 632 -32.08 -12.19 8.27
CA ASP A 632 -32.49 -13.44 8.95
C ASP A 632 -33.21 -14.51 8.10
N SER A 633 -33.68 -14.21 6.90
CA SER A 633 -34.37 -15.16 6.02
C SER A 633 -33.49 -16.31 5.50
N HIS A 634 -32.20 -16.33 5.79
CA HIS A 634 -31.27 -17.43 5.48
C HIS A 634 -30.86 -18.29 6.70
N ARG A 635 -31.38 -17.99 7.91
CA ARG A 635 -30.95 -18.57 9.21
C ARG A 635 -31.17 -20.06 9.47
N ASN A 636 -31.53 -20.87 8.48
CA ASN A 636 -31.51 -22.34 8.56
C ASN A 636 -31.97 -22.90 7.24
N ILE A 637 -31.06 -23.22 6.34
CA ILE A 637 -31.41 -24.05 5.20
C ILE A 637 -30.32 -25.10 5.06
N THR A 638 -30.46 -26.20 5.82
CA THR A 638 -30.24 -27.50 5.18
C THR A 638 -30.91 -27.40 3.81
N PRO A 639 -30.17 -27.43 2.69
CA PRO A 639 -30.75 -27.15 1.39
C PRO A 639 -32.04 -27.95 1.22
N ALA A 640 -33.10 -27.34 0.70
CA ALA A 640 -34.37 -28.05 0.56
C ALA A 640 -34.28 -29.15 -0.50
N ASP A 641 -33.46 -28.91 -1.53
CA ASP A 641 -33.34 -29.74 -2.72
C ASP A 641 -31.87 -29.90 -3.12
N PHE A 642 -31.57 -30.98 -3.84
CA PHE A 642 -30.30 -31.07 -4.58
C PHE A 642 -30.31 -30.03 -5.69
N LYS A 643 -29.24 -29.24 -5.83
CA LYS A 643 -29.19 -28.19 -6.85
C LYS A 643 -27.77 -27.74 -7.17
N ILE A 644 -27.40 -27.64 -8.44
CA ILE A 644 -26.30 -26.79 -8.88
C ILE A 644 -26.80 -25.34 -8.85
N LEU A 645 -26.28 -24.60 -7.89
CA LEU A 645 -26.60 -23.19 -7.65
C LEU A 645 -25.98 -22.31 -8.73
N SER A 646 -24.66 -22.40 -8.89
CA SER A 646 -23.90 -21.58 -9.83
C SER A 646 -22.66 -22.30 -10.35
N ILE A 647 -22.15 -21.79 -11.46
CA ILE A 647 -20.85 -22.13 -12.01
C ILE A 647 -20.20 -20.79 -12.32
N TYR A 648 -19.19 -20.39 -11.55
CA TYR A 648 -18.60 -19.05 -11.66
C TYR A 648 -17.06 -19.10 -11.51
N PRO A 649 -16.31 -18.35 -12.34
CA PRO A 649 -16.79 -17.56 -13.48
C PRO A 649 -17.40 -18.44 -14.60
N ASN A 650 -18.31 -17.88 -15.40
CA ASN A 650 -18.87 -18.53 -16.60
C ASN A 650 -19.43 -17.45 -17.56
N PRO A 651 -18.77 -17.16 -18.69
CA PRO A 651 -17.60 -17.87 -19.24
C PRO A 651 -16.34 -17.78 -18.36
N PHE A 652 -15.43 -18.75 -18.47
CA PHE A 652 -14.17 -18.80 -17.71
C PHE A 652 -12.97 -19.12 -18.61
N ASN A 653 -11.74 -18.77 -18.18
CA ASN A 653 -10.52 -19.02 -18.97
C ASN A 653 -9.79 -20.32 -18.61
N GLN A 654 -9.46 -20.53 -17.34
CA GLN A 654 -8.73 -21.72 -16.91
C GLN A 654 -9.48 -22.49 -15.83
N GLN A 655 -9.95 -21.79 -14.79
CA GLN A 655 -10.63 -22.41 -13.66
C GLN A 655 -12.03 -21.82 -13.44
N THR A 656 -12.96 -22.64 -12.99
CA THR A 656 -14.31 -22.23 -12.55
C THR A 656 -14.74 -23.05 -11.35
N SER A 657 -15.57 -22.48 -10.48
CA SER A 657 -16.11 -23.17 -9.32
C SER A 657 -17.55 -23.61 -9.58
N VAL A 658 -17.84 -24.88 -9.31
CA VAL A 658 -19.20 -25.41 -9.30
C VAL A 658 -19.72 -25.37 -7.87
N ILE A 659 -20.79 -24.61 -7.64
CA ILE A 659 -21.46 -24.51 -6.33
C ILE A 659 -22.76 -25.31 -6.37
N PHE A 660 -22.95 -26.22 -5.41
CA PHE A 660 -24.12 -27.08 -5.37
C PHE A 660 -24.56 -27.48 -3.95
N ASP A 661 -25.84 -27.80 -3.83
CA ASP A 661 -26.54 -28.11 -2.60
C ASP A 661 -26.84 -29.60 -2.45
N VAL A 662 -26.70 -30.10 -1.22
CA VAL A 662 -27.05 -31.46 -0.80
C VAL A 662 -28.03 -31.35 0.38
N PRO A 663 -29.30 -31.75 0.21
CA PRO A 663 -30.34 -31.63 1.24
C PRO A 663 -30.32 -32.73 2.30
N ASN A 664 -29.75 -33.89 1.97
CA ASN A 664 -29.66 -35.05 2.87
C ASN A 664 -28.44 -35.91 2.54
N ALA A 665 -27.97 -36.69 3.52
CA ALA A 665 -26.76 -37.48 3.37
C ALA A 665 -26.89 -38.55 2.28
N GLN A 666 -26.13 -38.41 1.18
CA GLN A 666 -26.26 -39.27 0.00
C GLN A 666 -24.97 -39.33 -0.81
N LYS A 667 -24.81 -40.37 -1.62
CA LYS A 667 -23.73 -40.43 -2.62
C LYS A 667 -24.01 -39.47 -3.77
N VAL A 668 -23.12 -38.49 -3.94
CA VAL A 668 -23.20 -37.43 -4.95
C VAL A 668 -22.10 -37.63 -5.99
N GLN A 669 -22.45 -37.46 -7.27
CA GLN A 669 -21.51 -37.40 -8.38
C GLN A 669 -21.63 -36.08 -9.11
N VAL A 670 -20.52 -35.37 -9.29
CA VAL A 670 -20.44 -34.17 -10.13
C VAL A 670 -19.40 -34.43 -11.21
N GLY A 671 -19.81 -34.38 -12.48
CA GLY A 671 -18.96 -34.66 -13.63
C GLY A 671 -19.08 -33.61 -14.73
N ILE A 672 -18.02 -33.47 -15.51
CA ILE A 672 -17.95 -32.58 -16.67
C ILE A 672 -18.14 -33.40 -17.94
N TYR A 673 -18.95 -32.90 -18.88
CA TYR A 673 -19.30 -33.56 -20.13
C TYR A 673 -19.08 -32.62 -21.33
N ASN A 674 -18.63 -33.18 -22.45
CA ASN A 674 -18.51 -32.44 -23.71
C ASN A 674 -19.85 -32.39 -24.48
N LEU A 675 -19.89 -31.70 -25.63
CA LEU A 675 -21.07 -31.60 -26.50
C LEU A 675 -21.61 -32.95 -27.01
N LEU A 676 -20.79 -34.00 -27.03
CA LEU A 676 -21.18 -35.35 -27.43
C LEU A 676 -21.74 -36.17 -26.25
N GLY A 677 -21.83 -35.58 -25.05
CA GLY A 677 -22.26 -36.26 -23.83
C GLY A 677 -21.23 -37.21 -23.24
N GLN A 678 -19.98 -37.15 -23.69
CA GLN A 678 -18.89 -37.95 -23.13
C GLN A 678 -18.36 -37.27 -21.87
N ARG A 679 -18.17 -38.04 -20.79
CA ARG A 679 -17.59 -37.53 -19.54
C ARG A 679 -16.11 -37.23 -19.74
N VAL A 680 -15.74 -35.99 -19.51
CA VAL A 680 -14.37 -35.46 -19.59
C VAL A 680 -13.63 -35.70 -18.28
N THR A 681 -14.25 -35.32 -17.15
CA THR A 681 -13.68 -35.53 -15.81
C THR A 681 -14.78 -35.71 -14.75
N SER A 682 -14.41 -36.22 -13.58
CA SER A 682 -15.25 -36.34 -12.39
C SER A 682 -14.69 -35.44 -11.30
N LEU A 683 -15.48 -34.47 -10.85
CA LEU A 683 -15.10 -33.54 -9.78
C LEU A 683 -15.42 -34.11 -8.40
N VAL A 684 -16.56 -34.79 -8.27
CA VAL A 684 -17.03 -35.39 -7.01
C VAL A 684 -17.59 -36.79 -7.29
N ASN A 685 -17.29 -37.77 -6.43
CA ASN A 685 -17.89 -39.12 -6.46
C ASN A 685 -17.81 -39.79 -5.08
N GLN A 686 -18.51 -39.22 -4.09
CA GLN A 686 -18.44 -39.69 -2.69
C GLN A 686 -19.77 -39.48 -1.95
N SER A 687 -19.88 -40.05 -0.75
CA SER A 687 -20.99 -39.75 0.16
C SER A 687 -20.77 -38.39 0.80
N MET A 688 -21.77 -37.52 0.73
CA MET A 688 -21.76 -36.17 1.29
C MET A 688 -22.90 -36.06 2.31
N ILE A 689 -22.70 -35.24 3.35
CA ILE A 689 -23.73 -34.91 4.36
C ILE A 689 -24.55 -33.70 3.87
N PRO A 690 -25.64 -33.29 4.55
CA PRO A 690 -26.39 -32.11 4.13
C PRO A 690 -25.52 -30.84 4.20
N GLY A 691 -25.57 -30.00 3.17
CA GLY A 691 -24.81 -28.76 3.09
C GLY A 691 -24.65 -28.22 1.66
N SER A 692 -24.12 -27.00 1.54
CA SER A 692 -23.72 -26.39 0.27
C SER A 692 -22.23 -26.59 0.06
N TYR A 693 -21.81 -26.92 -1.15
CA TYR A 693 -20.46 -27.33 -1.49
C TYR A 693 -19.94 -26.56 -2.70
N ARG A 694 -18.64 -26.25 -2.70
CA ARG A 694 -17.91 -25.67 -3.83
C ARG A 694 -16.83 -26.63 -4.28
N VAL A 695 -16.74 -26.88 -5.58
CA VAL A 695 -15.65 -27.67 -6.16
C VAL A 695 -15.03 -26.93 -7.34
N LEU A 696 -13.71 -26.77 -7.30
CA LEU A 696 -12.94 -26.15 -8.36
C LEU A 696 -12.79 -27.12 -9.55
N TRP A 697 -13.00 -26.60 -10.76
CA TRP A 697 -12.69 -27.29 -12.00
C TRP A 697 -11.59 -26.54 -12.74
N ASP A 698 -10.42 -27.17 -12.85
CA ASP A 698 -9.35 -26.73 -13.74
C ASP A 698 -9.51 -27.37 -15.12
N ALA A 699 -9.63 -26.53 -16.14
CA ALA A 699 -9.80 -26.89 -17.54
C ALA A 699 -8.59 -26.49 -18.40
N GLY A 700 -7.42 -26.24 -17.81
CA GLY A 700 -6.21 -25.78 -18.51
C GLY A 700 -5.83 -26.67 -19.71
N ASP A 701 -6.04 -27.97 -19.62
CA ASP A 701 -5.73 -28.93 -20.68
C ASP A 701 -6.84 -29.10 -21.74
N LEU A 702 -7.96 -28.39 -21.60
CA LEU A 702 -9.13 -28.53 -22.47
C LEU A 702 -9.21 -27.39 -23.50
N PRO A 703 -9.73 -27.65 -24.72
CA PRO A 703 -9.93 -26.61 -25.72
C PRO A 703 -11.10 -25.68 -25.35
N SER A 704 -11.03 -24.40 -25.73
CA SER A 704 -12.16 -23.46 -25.58
C SER A 704 -13.42 -24.03 -26.23
N GLY A 705 -14.55 -23.88 -25.56
CA GLY A 705 -15.79 -24.48 -26.01
C GLY A 705 -16.87 -24.56 -24.94
N VAL A 706 -17.98 -25.18 -25.31
CA VAL A 706 -19.12 -25.39 -24.41
C VAL A 706 -19.01 -26.78 -23.78
N TYR A 707 -19.11 -26.81 -22.45
CA TYR A 707 -19.17 -28.01 -21.64
C TYR A 707 -20.45 -28.03 -20.80
N PHE A 708 -20.71 -29.18 -20.18
CA PHE A 708 -21.82 -29.35 -19.26
C PHE A 708 -21.34 -29.93 -17.94
N VAL A 709 -21.69 -29.25 -16.85
CA VAL A 709 -21.58 -29.82 -15.50
C VAL A 709 -22.86 -30.59 -15.23
N GLN A 710 -22.74 -31.86 -14.86
CA GLN A 710 -23.87 -32.67 -14.41
C GLN A 710 -23.63 -33.11 -12.97
N MET A 711 -24.64 -32.90 -12.13
CA MET A 711 -24.73 -33.43 -10.78
C MET A 711 -25.77 -34.56 -10.78
N SER A 712 -25.46 -35.66 -10.11
CA SER A 712 -26.42 -36.74 -9.83
C SER A 712 -26.32 -37.22 -8.38
N ALA A 713 -27.48 -37.51 -7.78
CA ALA A 713 -27.61 -38.03 -6.42
C ALA A 713 -28.88 -38.90 -6.32
N GLY A 714 -28.72 -40.22 -6.34
CA GLY A 714 -29.86 -41.15 -6.46
C GLY A 714 -30.68 -40.89 -7.72
N ASP A 715 -31.95 -40.54 -7.57
CA ASP A 715 -32.86 -40.23 -8.69
C ASP A 715 -32.73 -38.78 -9.19
N PHE A 716 -32.03 -37.90 -8.45
CA PHE A 716 -31.80 -36.52 -8.87
C PHE A 716 -30.70 -36.46 -9.94
N VAL A 717 -30.97 -35.72 -11.02
CA VAL A 717 -29.98 -35.35 -12.03
C VAL A 717 -30.23 -33.91 -12.48
N GLN A 718 -29.22 -33.06 -12.42
CA GLN A 718 -29.26 -31.71 -12.99
C GLN A 718 -28.03 -31.46 -13.85
N MET A 719 -28.22 -30.73 -14.95
CA MET A 719 -27.16 -30.34 -15.86
C MET A 719 -27.17 -28.83 -16.10
N ARG A 720 -25.98 -28.22 -16.13
CA ARG A 720 -25.79 -26.79 -16.38
C ARG A 720 -24.72 -26.58 -17.44
N LYS A 721 -24.96 -25.63 -18.34
CA LYS A 721 -24.00 -25.23 -19.39
C LYS A 721 -22.90 -24.36 -18.79
N VAL A 722 -21.67 -24.59 -19.22
CA VAL A 722 -20.50 -23.77 -18.89
C VAL A 722 -19.65 -23.52 -20.13
N VAL A 723 -19.05 -22.33 -20.24
CA VAL A 723 -18.29 -21.89 -21.43
C VAL A 723 -16.85 -21.62 -21.04
N LEU A 724 -15.92 -22.33 -21.66
CA LEU A 724 -14.47 -22.12 -21.56
C LEU A 724 -13.99 -21.21 -22.71
N LEU A 725 -13.36 -20.08 -22.41
CA LEU A 725 -12.82 -19.09 -23.36
C LEU A 725 -11.34 -18.86 -23.08
N LYS A 726 -10.46 -19.27 -23.99
CA LYS A 726 -9.02 -19.00 -23.90
C LYS A 726 -8.65 -17.81 -24.76
#